data_AF-A0A927T8D5-F1
#
_entry.id   AF-A0A927T8D5-F1
#
_cell.length_a   1.000
_cell.length_b   1.000
_cell.length_c   1.000
_cell.angle_alpha   90.00
_cell.angle_beta   90.00
_cell.angle_gamma   90.00
#
_symmetry.space_group_name_H-M   'P 1'
#
loop_
_entity.id
_entity.type
_entity.pdbx_description
1 polymer ?
#
loop_
_entity_poly.entity_id
_entity_poly.type
_entity_poly.pdbx_seq_one_letter_code
_entity_poly.pdbx_strand_id
1 'polypeptide(L)'
;MMTGMLPSRSRSLSVNKSNFMRNRLKKRENQITLILFIITMIIACSPLISRYCINGHDLDYHLLRIESLKEGILIGHPFSKVNTLFFGGAGYASSMFYSDLFMHIPALLRVLGVSIGKSFHIYTAMIFVLCYLSTFYCVWKMSLSKFAGSVAAMLLTLCPYHMDDMVVRTACGENAAFIFLPFAIYGIFNVLYEEMDKPWVFGLGFAGLIVTHPATFVVMVGTGVVMLLINVRKLIRQPSIFIKMCIVTVLALLVTSYQWMPMLEQFSNAQFYVSNNWTDLLDKSVGFTEIAGSDFPCVGAVLLGLLVPRIFISRKDYPILEYVDLMIAAALVFAVAATNIMPWERVAWMFGFLQFPWRFFIMTSTLLAMADAIIIKLFINRIGEDKRGIAKELVMTVLLVVTAQSAITHHNKGSMGYYDYSDDYYSYKPFTVNVIAGEWLPLTVEDHERLVDQSEELVFDDGTRGDFERKGGKVIATIDGDHEYADVPFLYYKGYGATITDSKGDKTKLEVTGEGDNGLCRVYLNGAVGVLTVNYKGTIIQYISAIISIVFMLLIFDIWYLRNKYKKKLKLRAVAAGANLGRIACILVFALCASNLCACSTINIQNVTQSSGYSDPDAVIDYLKDKNGDEDPEDEIDSKSLVNVHFSQKGYDKDGKSYAVLVDESTGEQVIRVISLEEAAGIMEEEIPVTAGLYDELLREDVQKVLANYRTDSLKDRIICETDALLCMEVFPDKADRFGITELSGQLADDIVNIPENNIFDILEKYDYAAVLAKAAYILEDWESADIAKEKAERFFKEAETEQADEGEPVAARLWAAAELYRLTGQKTYRSVVDAIAMDVVPEGFTFEEPGYFGLFAYLMAPYPTNYNVCTNMMNEVFLEANELIKIPIDEEFADTRIDDKTVANDEKTAMRVLEEAFLVTMTDYVSVSVEYKGFVQNRLNYIYGANLSGIDFTGEDQSLCDSPKLFVLTGLVKEGV
;
A
#
# COMPACT_ATOMS: atom_id res chain seq x y z
N MET A 1 77.27 -36.03 -35.26
CA MET A 1 76.76 -34.65 -35.44
C MET A 1 75.50 -34.48 -34.62
N MET A 2 75.30 -33.30 -34.01
CA MET A 2 74.12 -32.99 -33.19
C MET A 2 72.89 -32.63 -34.04
N THR A 3 71.71 -33.05 -33.60
CA THR A 3 70.39 -32.40 -33.69
C THR A 3 69.39 -33.35 -33.03
N GLY A 4 68.41 -32.94 -32.23
CA GLY A 4 68.12 -31.64 -31.62
C GLY A 4 66.83 -31.78 -30.80
N MET A 5 66.79 -31.31 -29.55
CA MET A 5 65.60 -31.42 -28.70
C MET A 5 64.45 -30.56 -29.24
N LEU A 6 63.25 -31.12 -29.40
CA LEU A 6 62.00 -30.34 -29.49
C LEU A 6 61.00 -30.83 -28.44
N PRO A 7 60.61 -29.99 -27.46
CA PRO A 7 59.78 -30.42 -26.33
C PRO A 7 58.27 -30.38 -26.63
N SER A 8 57.52 -31.00 -25.71
CA SER A 8 56.08 -31.29 -25.69
C SER A 8 55.10 -30.09 -25.67
N ARG A 9 55.41 -28.98 -26.35
CA ARG A 9 54.63 -27.73 -26.34
C ARG A 9 53.17 -27.84 -26.84
N SER A 10 52.83 -28.82 -27.70
CA SER A 10 51.48 -28.90 -28.30
C SER A 10 50.39 -29.32 -27.30
N ARG A 11 50.69 -30.23 -26.35
CA ARG A 11 49.71 -30.68 -25.34
C ARG A 11 49.44 -29.64 -24.25
N SER A 12 50.41 -28.82 -23.87
CA SER A 12 50.17 -27.74 -22.88
C SER A 12 49.37 -26.58 -23.48
N LEU A 13 49.57 -26.25 -24.75
CA LEU A 13 48.82 -25.20 -25.45
C LEU A 13 47.33 -25.55 -25.66
N SER A 14 46.98 -26.81 -25.95
CA SER A 14 45.58 -27.22 -26.12
C SER A 14 44.81 -27.26 -24.78
N VAL A 15 45.45 -27.74 -23.71
CA VAL A 15 44.88 -27.71 -22.34
C VAL A 15 44.70 -26.26 -21.87
N ASN A 16 45.67 -25.37 -22.14
CA ASN A 16 45.53 -23.95 -21.81
C ASN A 16 44.41 -23.28 -22.62
N LYS A 17 44.24 -23.56 -23.93
CA LYS A 17 43.09 -23.05 -24.71
C LYS A 17 41.76 -23.57 -24.19
N SER A 18 41.66 -24.87 -23.83
CA SER A 18 40.43 -25.45 -23.28
C SER A 18 40.04 -24.83 -21.93
N ASN A 19 41.02 -24.67 -21.03
CA ASN A 19 40.81 -24.00 -19.74
C ASN A 19 40.47 -22.50 -19.91
N PHE A 20 41.12 -21.80 -20.85
CA PHE A 20 40.81 -20.41 -21.19
C PHE A 20 39.37 -20.25 -21.72
N MET A 21 38.93 -21.12 -22.63
CA MET A 21 37.55 -21.11 -23.16
C MET A 21 36.53 -21.44 -22.08
N ARG A 22 36.77 -22.45 -21.23
CA ARG A 22 35.91 -22.77 -20.07
C ARG A 22 35.83 -21.61 -19.08
N ASN A 23 36.93 -20.90 -18.84
CA ASN A 23 36.96 -19.72 -17.98
C ASN A 23 36.21 -18.52 -18.61
N ARG A 24 36.32 -18.31 -19.93
CA ARG A 24 35.51 -17.30 -20.66
C ARG A 24 34.02 -17.61 -20.59
N LEU A 25 33.60 -18.86 -20.82
CA LEU A 25 32.18 -19.27 -20.73
C LEU A 25 31.62 -19.08 -19.32
N LYS A 26 32.35 -19.51 -18.28
CA LYS A 26 31.97 -19.25 -16.88
C LYS A 26 31.92 -17.75 -16.55
N LYS A 27 32.80 -16.93 -17.14
CA LYS A 27 32.76 -15.47 -16.97
C LYS A 27 31.49 -14.89 -17.61
N ARG A 28 31.14 -15.29 -18.84
CA ARG A 28 29.89 -14.87 -19.52
C ARG A 28 28.65 -15.28 -18.73
N GLU A 29 28.56 -16.52 -18.27
CA GLU A 29 27.42 -17.00 -17.45
C GLU A 29 27.27 -16.18 -16.15
N ASN A 30 28.37 -15.88 -15.47
CA ASN A 30 28.36 -15.01 -14.28
C ASN A 30 27.95 -13.56 -14.60
N GLN A 31 28.39 -13.01 -15.74
CA GLN A 31 28.02 -11.65 -16.17
C GLN A 31 26.53 -11.57 -16.49
N ILE A 32 25.98 -12.53 -17.25
CA ILE A 32 24.53 -12.60 -17.54
C ILE A 32 23.72 -12.73 -16.25
N THR A 33 24.17 -13.58 -15.32
CA THR A 33 23.53 -13.73 -13.99
C THR A 33 23.48 -12.41 -13.22
N LEU A 34 24.55 -11.61 -13.27
CA LEU A 34 24.64 -10.32 -12.59
C LEU A 34 23.81 -9.23 -13.28
N ILE A 35 23.83 -9.19 -14.62
CA ILE A 35 23.01 -8.25 -15.41
C ILE A 35 21.53 -8.50 -15.16
N LEU A 36 21.09 -9.76 -15.19
CA LEU A 36 19.68 -10.11 -14.95
C LEU A 36 19.26 -9.75 -13.52
N PHE A 37 20.11 -9.98 -12.51
CA PHE A 37 19.87 -9.50 -11.15
C PHE A 37 19.70 -7.98 -11.10
N ILE A 38 20.62 -7.20 -11.67
CA ILE A 38 20.55 -5.73 -11.65
C ILE A 38 19.27 -5.23 -12.31
N ILE A 39 18.90 -5.74 -13.50
CA ILE A 39 17.68 -5.30 -14.19
C ILE A 39 16.43 -5.69 -13.40
N THR A 40 16.38 -6.92 -12.85
CA THR A 40 15.26 -7.36 -11.99
C THR A 40 15.09 -6.45 -10.77
N MET A 41 16.18 -6.03 -10.12
CA MET A 41 16.13 -5.12 -8.98
C MET A 41 15.75 -3.68 -9.37
N ILE A 42 16.16 -3.20 -10.55
CA ILE A 42 15.73 -1.89 -11.05
C ILE A 42 14.21 -1.86 -11.25
N ILE A 43 13.63 -2.92 -11.82
CA ILE A 43 12.18 -3.04 -12.02
C ILE A 43 11.46 -3.21 -10.67
N ALA A 44 11.86 -4.19 -9.86
CA ALA A 44 11.17 -4.49 -8.60
C ALA A 44 11.22 -3.33 -7.60
N CYS A 45 12.34 -2.58 -7.57
CA CYS A 45 12.48 -1.42 -6.70
C CYS A 45 12.07 -0.10 -7.35
N SER A 46 11.58 -0.04 -8.60
CA SER A 46 11.18 1.23 -9.21
C SER A 46 10.09 1.98 -8.43
N PRO A 47 9.08 1.32 -7.79
CA PRO A 47 8.13 1.99 -6.90
C PRO A 47 8.77 2.63 -5.65
N LEU A 48 10.00 2.24 -5.32
CA LEU A 48 10.73 2.75 -4.15
C LEU A 48 11.63 3.95 -4.50
N ILE A 49 11.63 4.40 -5.77
CA ILE A 49 12.41 5.55 -6.25
C ILE A 49 11.51 6.79 -6.32
N SER A 50 10.84 7.11 -5.22
CA SER A 50 10.02 8.30 -5.04
C SER A 50 10.58 9.20 -3.92
N ARG A 51 10.17 10.46 -3.91
CA ARG A 51 10.42 11.37 -2.77
C ARG A 51 9.61 10.95 -1.54
N TYR A 52 8.37 10.54 -1.80
CA TYR A 52 7.34 10.21 -0.82
C TYR A 52 7.31 8.69 -0.59
N CYS A 53 6.72 8.22 0.52
CA CYS A 53 6.62 6.78 0.75
C CYS A 53 5.55 6.18 -0.17
N ILE A 54 5.68 4.90 -0.55
CA ILE A 54 4.57 4.18 -1.20
C ILE A 54 3.42 4.08 -0.21
N ASN A 55 2.17 4.16 -0.63
CA ASN A 55 1.03 3.85 0.24
C ASN A 55 0.62 2.37 0.14
N GLY A 56 0.02 1.79 1.18
CA GLY A 56 -0.26 0.35 1.24
C GLY A 56 -1.22 -0.07 2.35
N HIS A 57 -2.01 -1.13 2.15
CA HIS A 57 -3.09 -1.52 3.09
C HIS A 57 -2.62 -1.70 4.54
N ASP A 58 -1.48 -2.37 4.75
CA ASP A 58 -0.92 -2.65 6.08
C ASP A 58 0.17 -1.62 6.49
N LEU A 59 0.33 -0.52 5.74
CA LEU A 59 1.52 0.34 5.81
C LEU A 59 1.63 1.12 7.12
N ASP A 60 0.61 1.92 7.47
CA ASP A 60 0.61 2.76 8.67
C ASP A 60 0.96 1.95 9.92
N TYR A 61 0.32 0.80 10.06
CA TYR A 61 0.59 -0.14 11.12
C TYR A 61 2.07 -0.57 11.16
N HIS A 62 2.69 -0.80 10.01
CA HIS A 62 4.10 -1.16 9.92
C HIS A 62 5.05 0.03 10.15
N LEU A 63 4.70 1.24 9.71
CA LEU A 63 5.46 2.47 10.00
C LEU A 63 5.39 2.80 11.52
N LEU A 64 4.20 2.73 12.13
CA LEU A 64 3.98 2.90 13.57
C LEU A 64 4.75 1.86 14.41
N ARG A 65 4.84 0.61 13.94
CA ARG A 65 5.74 -0.41 14.55
C ARG A 65 7.21 -0.01 14.46
N ILE A 66 7.67 0.47 13.31
CA ILE A 66 9.06 0.93 13.11
C ILE A 66 9.37 2.09 14.07
N GLU A 67 8.45 3.04 14.21
CA GLU A 67 8.62 4.18 15.11
C GLU A 67 8.59 3.75 16.59
N SER A 68 7.68 2.86 16.97
CA SER A 68 7.65 2.29 18.32
C SER A 68 8.92 1.49 18.66
N LEU A 69 9.54 0.81 17.69
CA LEU A 69 10.81 0.12 17.87
C LEU A 69 11.97 1.10 18.02
N LYS A 70 11.98 2.21 17.26
CA LYS A 70 12.94 3.33 17.42
C LYS A 70 12.84 3.92 18.82
N GLU A 71 11.64 4.27 19.30
CA GLU A 71 11.42 4.75 20.66
C GLU A 71 11.91 3.74 21.70
N GLY A 72 11.56 2.45 21.52
CA GLY A 72 12.06 1.35 22.35
C GLY A 72 13.59 1.29 22.44
N ILE A 73 14.30 1.44 21.31
CA ILE A 73 15.77 1.49 21.26
C ILE A 73 16.30 2.72 22.03
N LEU A 74 15.72 3.90 21.83
CA LEU A 74 16.16 5.16 22.44
C LEU A 74 16.01 5.15 23.97
N ILE A 75 14.93 4.56 24.51
CA ILE A 75 14.70 4.45 25.95
C ILE A 75 15.44 3.26 26.61
N GLY A 76 16.25 2.50 25.85
CA GLY A 76 17.03 1.36 26.36
C GLY A 76 16.25 0.04 26.47
N HIS A 77 15.09 -0.06 25.82
CA HIS A 77 14.23 -1.24 25.77
C HIS A 77 14.01 -1.76 24.32
N PRO A 78 15.07 -2.08 23.57
CA PRO A 78 15.00 -2.38 22.12
C PRO A 78 14.17 -3.62 21.77
N PHE A 79 13.95 -4.53 22.71
CA PHE A 79 13.20 -5.77 22.51
C PHE A 79 11.91 -5.81 23.35
N SER A 80 11.24 -4.66 23.52
CA SER A 80 9.93 -4.62 24.19
C SER A 80 8.93 -5.53 23.46
N LYS A 81 8.10 -6.25 24.22
CA LYS A 81 7.02 -7.09 23.68
C LYS A 81 5.68 -6.37 23.55
N VAL A 82 5.56 -5.20 24.17
CA VAL A 82 4.43 -4.28 23.97
C VAL A 82 4.99 -2.97 23.41
N ASN A 83 4.43 -2.54 22.30
CA ASN A 83 4.78 -1.34 21.55
C ASN A 83 4.04 -0.15 22.18
N THR A 84 4.71 0.61 23.04
CA THR A 84 4.04 1.62 23.89
C THR A 84 3.59 2.90 23.18
N LEU A 85 3.83 3.03 21.87
CA LEU A 85 3.42 4.21 21.08
C LEU A 85 1.95 4.11 20.60
N PHE A 86 1.42 2.89 20.46
CA PHE A 86 0.06 2.64 20.01
C PHE A 86 -1.01 3.19 20.97
N PHE A 87 -2.16 3.59 20.43
CA PHE A 87 -3.32 4.11 21.18
C PHE A 87 -2.92 5.19 22.20
N GLY A 88 -2.29 6.27 21.72
CA GLY A 88 -1.89 7.46 22.50
C GLY A 88 -0.84 7.22 23.61
N GLY A 89 -0.40 5.96 23.81
CA GLY A 89 0.44 5.55 24.92
C GLY A 89 -0.04 4.30 25.68
N ALA A 90 -1.25 3.80 25.40
CA ALA A 90 -1.80 2.61 26.06
C ALA A 90 -1.08 1.31 25.62
N GLY A 91 -0.60 1.27 24.37
CA GLY A 91 0.33 0.28 23.85
C GLY A 91 -0.29 -1.02 23.31
N TYR A 92 0.36 -1.62 22.32
CA TYR A 92 -0.17 -2.79 21.58
C TYR A 92 0.86 -3.91 21.50
N ALA A 93 0.43 -5.18 21.58
CA ALA A 93 1.34 -6.33 21.68
C ALA A 93 1.89 -6.87 20.36
N SER A 94 1.96 -6.06 19.30
CA SER A 94 2.40 -6.52 17.97
C SER A 94 3.77 -7.24 18.01
N SER A 95 4.76 -6.69 18.71
CA SER A 95 6.10 -7.28 18.91
C SER A 95 6.12 -8.64 19.65
N MET A 96 5.00 -9.07 20.23
CA MET A 96 4.84 -10.36 20.89
C MET A 96 4.30 -11.45 19.96
N PHE A 97 3.37 -11.08 19.07
CA PHE A 97 2.72 -12.01 18.14
C PHE A 97 3.45 -12.06 16.80
N TYR A 98 3.81 -10.91 16.25
CA TYR A 98 4.69 -10.79 15.09
C TYR A 98 6.16 -10.68 15.49
N SER A 99 7.04 -11.07 14.57
CA SER A 99 8.49 -10.97 14.75
C SER A 99 9.00 -9.64 14.19
N ASP A 100 9.83 -8.94 14.95
CA ASP A 100 10.46 -7.70 14.52
C ASP A 100 11.87 -7.91 13.95
N LEU A 101 12.30 -9.17 13.73
CA LEU A 101 13.70 -9.51 13.41
C LEU A 101 14.27 -8.68 12.24
N PHE A 102 13.47 -8.46 11.20
CA PHE A 102 13.86 -7.61 10.07
C PHE A 102 13.44 -6.14 10.26
N MET A 103 12.38 -5.84 11.01
CA MET A 103 11.93 -4.46 11.32
C MET A 103 12.89 -3.69 12.23
N HIS A 104 13.76 -4.38 12.98
CA HIS A 104 14.87 -3.74 13.69
C HIS A 104 15.82 -2.99 12.74
N ILE A 105 15.89 -3.35 11.46
CA ILE A 105 16.75 -2.69 10.47
C ILE A 105 16.23 -1.27 10.14
N PRO A 106 14.99 -1.06 9.68
CA PRO A 106 14.43 0.28 9.52
C PRO A 106 14.35 1.06 10.83
N ALA A 107 14.04 0.41 11.97
CA ALA A 107 14.06 1.07 13.28
C ALA A 107 15.46 1.61 13.66
N LEU A 108 16.53 0.89 13.33
CA LEU A 108 17.91 1.39 13.50
C LEU A 108 18.24 2.53 12.53
N LEU A 109 17.68 2.56 11.31
CA LEU A 109 17.82 3.68 10.39
C LEU A 109 17.13 4.95 10.91
N ARG A 110 15.94 4.82 11.51
CA ARG A 110 15.25 5.90 12.25
C ARG A 110 16.11 6.48 13.38
N VAL A 111 16.71 5.60 14.20
CA VAL A 111 17.62 6.02 15.29
C VAL A 111 18.87 6.74 14.77
N LEU A 112 19.29 6.47 13.53
CA LEU A 112 20.37 7.17 12.83
C LEU A 112 19.93 8.46 12.11
N GLY A 113 18.66 8.86 12.22
CA GLY A 113 18.12 10.09 11.62
C GLY A 113 17.71 9.97 10.15
N VAL A 114 17.47 8.75 9.64
CA VAL A 114 16.84 8.54 8.32
C VAL A 114 15.33 8.70 8.45
N SER A 115 14.68 9.38 7.49
CA SER A 115 13.23 9.58 7.55
C SER A 115 12.44 8.27 7.47
N ILE A 116 11.20 8.28 7.94
CA ILE A 116 10.41 7.05 8.12
C ILE A 116 10.10 6.34 6.78
N GLY A 117 9.63 7.08 5.78
CA GLY A 117 9.39 6.52 4.44
C GLY A 117 10.65 5.94 3.79
N LYS A 118 11.80 6.63 3.91
CA LYS A 118 13.08 6.14 3.37
C LYS A 118 13.59 4.90 4.10
N SER A 119 13.39 4.83 5.42
CA SER A 119 13.72 3.66 6.23
C SER A 119 12.92 2.44 5.78
N PHE A 120 11.62 2.64 5.53
CA PHE A 120 10.73 1.61 4.99
C PHE A 120 11.11 1.17 3.56
N HIS A 121 11.36 2.10 2.64
CA HIS A 121 11.83 1.78 1.29
C HIS A 121 13.14 0.96 1.28
N ILE A 122 14.11 1.30 2.14
CA ILE A 122 15.36 0.54 2.28
C ILE A 122 15.09 -0.87 2.81
N TYR A 123 14.13 -1.02 3.74
CA TYR A 123 13.66 -2.33 4.19
C TYR A 123 13.05 -3.14 3.05
N THR A 124 12.09 -2.61 2.29
CA THR A 124 11.42 -3.32 1.18
C THR A 124 12.41 -3.71 0.09
N ALA A 125 13.32 -2.82 -0.30
CA ALA A 125 14.40 -3.11 -1.25
C ALA A 125 15.35 -4.23 -0.76
N MET A 126 15.65 -4.27 0.55
CA MET A 126 16.42 -5.36 1.15
C MET A 126 15.66 -6.70 1.07
N ILE A 127 14.35 -6.72 1.33
CA ILE A 127 13.55 -7.96 1.23
C ILE A 127 13.52 -8.46 -0.22
N PHE A 128 13.32 -7.59 -1.23
CA PHE A 128 13.43 -7.94 -2.65
C PHE A 128 14.77 -8.63 -2.99
N VAL A 129 15.90 -8.03 -2.55
CA VAL A 129 17.24 -8.60 -2.76
C VAL A 129 17.39 -9.97 -2.09
N LEU A 130 16.89 -10.13 -0.86
CA LEU A 130 16.99 -11.40 -0.12
C LEU A 130 16.08 -12.50 -0.71
N CYS A 131 14.88 -12.15 -1.19
CA CYS A 131 13.98 -13.02 -1.94
C CYS A 131 14.63 -13.52 -3.24
N TYR A 132 15.22 -12.62 -4.04
CA TYR A 132 15.94 -13.01 -5.26
C TYR A 132 17.14 -13.93 -4.96
N LEU A 133 17.98 -13.56 -3.99
CA LEU A 133 19.21 -14.30 -3.68
C LEU A 133 18.95 -15.69 -3.09
N SER A 134 17.93 -15.83 -2.23
CA SER A 134 17.51 -17.11 -1.65
C SER A 134 16.95 -18.06 -2.72
N THR A 135 16.05 -17.56 -3.58
CA THR A 135 15.46 -18.30 -4.70
C THR A 135 16.53 -18.74 -5.70
N PHE A 136 17.41 -17.81 -6.11
CA PHE A 136 18.54 -18.07 -6.98
C PHE A 136 19.43 -19.19 -6.42
N TYR A 137 19.77 -19.10 -5.13
CA TYR A 137 20.60 -20.11 -4.47
C TYR A 137 19.94 -21.48 -4.47
N CYS A 138 18.69 -21.57 -4.02
CA CYS A 138 17.97 -22.82 -3.84
C CYS A 138 17.77 -23.55 -5.18
N VAL A 139 17.21 -22.86 -6.19
CA VAL A 139 16.99 -23.46 -7.50
C VAL A 139 18.30 -23.75 -8.23
N TRP A 140 19.36 -22.94 -8.06
CA TRP A 140 20.69 -23.29 -8.58
C TRP A 140 21.23 -24.60 -7.97
N LYS A 141 21.03 -24.84 -6.67
CA LYS A 141 21.47 -26.10 -6.04
C LYS A 141 20.64 -27.31 -6.46
N MET A 142 19.31 -27.19 -6.49
CA MET A 142 18.42 -28.27 -6.92
C MET A 142 18.64 -28.66 -8.38
N SER A 143 18.70 -27.66 -9.28
CA SER A 143 18.74 -27.87 -10.73
C SER A 143 20.15 -28.08 -11.31
N LEU A 144 21.18 -27.81 -10.49
CA LEU A 144 22.59 -27.66 -10.86
C LEU A 144 22.86 -26.61 -11.97
N SER A 145 21.95 -25.65 -12.16
CA SER A 145 22.05 -24.64 -13.23
C SER A 145 21.86 -23.22 -12.71
N LYS A 146 22.82 -22.33 -12.99
CA LYS A 146 22.70 -20.90 -12.64
C LYS A 146 21.57 -20.24 -13.42
N PHE A 147 21.42 -20.58 -14.70
CA PHE A 147 20.32 -20.16 -15.55
C PHE A 147 18.94 -20.40 -14.89
N ALA A 148 18.67 -21.63 -14.44
CA ALA A 148 17.41 -21.93 -13.74
C ALA A 148 17.29 -21.18 -12.40
N GLY A 149 18.41 -21.00 -11.68
CA GLY A 149 18.45 -20.15 -10.49
C GLY A 149 17.99 -18.71 -10.79
N SER A 150 18.56 -18.07 -11.81
CA SER A 150 18.23 -16.68 -12.15
C SER A 150 16.81 -16.53 -12.68
N VAL A 151 16.35 -17.48 -13.52
CA VAL A 151 14.97 -17.47 -14.02
C VAL A 151 13.98 -17.63 -12.87
N ALA A 152 14.19 -18.56 -11.94
CA ALA A 152 13.29 -18.72 -10.78
C ALA A 152 13.25 -17.47 -9.89
N ALA A 153 14.41 -16.86 -9.66
CA ALA A 153 14.52 -15.66 -8.84
C ALA A 153 13.80 -14.47 -9.48
N MET A 154 14.01 -14.24 -10.78
CA MET A 154 13.30 -13.22 -11.56
C MET A 154 11.78 -13.48 -11.59
N LEU A 155 11.36 -14.72 -11.89
CA LEU A 155 9.95 -15.10 -11.93
C LEU A 155 9.25 -14.89 -10.58
N LEU A 156 9.89 -15.24 -9.46
CA LEU A 156 9.28 -15.03 -8.14
C LEU A 156 9.29 -13.56 -7.74
N THR A 157 10.40 -12.85 -7.95
CA THR A 157 10.51 -11.44 -7.57
C THR A 157 9.52 -10.55 -8.33
N LEU A 158 9.26 -10.83 -9.61
CA LEU A 158 8.37 -10.05 -10.48
C LEU A 158 7.00 -10.71 -10.73
N CYS A 159 6.60 -11.75 -9.97
CA CYS A 159 5.24 -12.28 -10.10
C CYS A 159 4.21 -11.32 -9.49
N PRO A 160 3.00 -11.21 -10.07
CA PRO A 160 1.88 -10.43 -9.54
C PRO A 160 1.75 -10.45 -8.02
N TYR A 161 1.42 -11.61 -7.44
CA TYR A 161 1.22 -11.75 -6.00
C TYR A 161 2.36 -11.19 -5.12
N HIS A 162 3.62 -11.30 -5.55
CA HIS A 162 4.75 -10.77 -4.78
C HIS A 162 4.94 -9.26 -4.97
N MET A 163 4.64 -8.72 -6.15
CA MET A 163 4.60 -7.27 -6.36
C MET A 163 3.45 -6.64 -5.56
N ASP A 164 2.28 -7.27 -5.58
CA ASP A 164 1.10 -6.81 -4.84
C ASP A 164 1.35 -6.86 -3.32
N ASP A 165 1.89 -7.97 -2.78
CA ASP A 165 2.18 -8.07 -1.34
C ASP A 165 3.22 -7.04 -0.86
N MET A 166 4.19 -6.68 -1.73
CA MET A 166 5.24 -5.71 -1.45
C MET A 166 4.80 -4.24 -1.55
N VAL A 167 3.95 -3.92 -2.53
CA VAL A 167 3.67 -2.52 -2.92
C VAL A 167 2.22 -2.11 -2.65
N VAL A 168 1.25 -3.01 -2.86
CA VAL A 168 -0.19 -2.71 -2.66
C VAL A 168 -0.59 -3.00 -1.22
N ARG A 169 -0.27 -4.20 -0.72
CA ARG A 169 -0.67 -4.63 0.63
C ARG A 169 0.35 -4.25 1.70
N THR A 170 1.63 -4.12 1.32
CA THR A 170 2.79 -3.81 2.19
C THR A 170 3.02 -4.75 3.39
N ALA A 171 2.42 -5.95 3.40
CA ALA A 171 2.39 -6.91 4.50
C ALA A 171 3.78 -7.45 4.91
N CYS A 172 4.47 -6.76 5.80
CA CYS A 172 5.88 -6.97 6.10
C CYS A 172 6.25 -8.37 6.57
N GLY A 173 5.37 -9.05 7.32
CA GLY A 173 5.59 -10.41 7.78
C GLY A 173 5.58 -11.43 6.63
N GLU A 174 4.61 -11.31 5.74
CA GLU A 174 4.43 -12.20 4.58
C GLU A 174 5.51 -11.94 3.52
N ASN A 175 5.79 -10.67 3.22
CA ASN A 175 6.92 -10.21 2.42
C ASN A 175 8.26 -10.83 2.86
N ALA A 176 8.55 -10.86 4.16
CA ALA A 176 9.77 -11.49 4.68
C ALA A 176 9.78 -13.04 4.56
N ALA A 177 8.61 -13.68 4.48
CA ALA A 177 8.50 -15.14 4.34
C ALA A 177 8.97 -15.66 2.98
N PHE A 178 8.86 -14.85 1.91
CA PHE A 178 9.39 -15.18 0.58
C PHE A 178 10.91 -15.44 0.58
N ILE A 179 11.67 -14.90 1.54
CA ILE A 179 13.10 -15.20 1.71
C ILE A 179 13.31 -16.68 2.09
N PHE A 180 12.37 -17.28 2.81
CA PHE A 180 12.54 -18.58 3.47
C PHE A 180 11.75 -19.72 2.81
N LEU A 181 10.66 -19.44 2.09
CA LEU A 181 9.95 -20.44 1.31
C LEU A 181 10.86 -21.23 0.34
N PRO A 182 11.77 -20.61 -0.45
CA PRO A 182 12.70 -21.35 -1.30
C PRO A 182 13.63 -22.28 -0.52
N PHE A 183 14.05 -21.89 0.69
CA PHE A 183 14.85 -22.74 1.59
C PHE A 183 14.03 -23.89 2.18
N ALA A 184 12.75 -23.68 2.50
CA ALA A 184 11.87 -24.77 2.98
C ALA A 184 11.61 -25.80 1.87
N ILE A 185 11.30 -25.34 0.65
CA ILE A 185 11.09 -26.19 -0.53
C ILE A 185 12.38 -26.94 -0.90
N TYR A 186 13.55 -26.27 -0.89
CA TYR A 186 14.83 -26.97 -1.09
C TYR A 186 15.18 -27.89 0.10
N GLY A 187 14.73 -27.56 1.32
CA GLY A 187 14.90 -28.40 2.50
C GLY A 187 14.21 -29.76 2.36
N ILE A 188 12.96 -29.78 1.88
CA ILE A 188 12.23 -31.02 1.58
C ILE A 188 12.93 -31.81 0.46
N PHE A 189 13.42 -31.14 -0.59
CA PHE A 189 14.25 -31.79 -1.61
C PHE A 189 15.54 -32.39 -1.01
N ASN A 190 16.19 -31.70 -0.08
CA ASN A 190 17.40 -32.19 0.60
C ASN A 190 17.12 -33.45 1.47
N VAL A 191 15.93 -33.53 2.08
CA VAL A 191 15.43 -34.73 2.76
C VAL A 191 15.18 -35.88 1.77
N LEU A 192 14.50 -35.60 0.66
CA LEU A 192 14.01 -36.64 -0.26
C LEU A 192 15.05 -37.17 -1.25
N TYR A 193 16.04 -36.36 -1.64
CA TYR A 193 16.96 -36.66 -2.77
C TYR A 193 18.45 -36.46 -2.47
N GLU A 194 18.83 -35.76 -1.40
CA GLU A 194 20.24 -35.50 -1.05
C GLU A 194 20.65 -36.03 0.34
N GLU A 195 19.89 -36.98 0.89
CA GLU A 195 20.15 -37.69 2.16
C GLU A 195 20.44 -36.78 3.38
N MET A 196 19.92 -35.55 3.39
CA MET A 196 20.27 -34.51 4.38
C MET A 196 21.78 -34.26 4.46
N ASP A 197 22.43 -33.96 3.32
CA ASP A 197 23.83 -33.50 3.24
C ASP A 197 23.99 -32.02 3.65
N LYS A 198 22.93 -31.21 3.50
CA LYS A 198 22.84 -29.78 3.80
C LYS A 198 21.67 -29.49 4.78
N PRO A 199 21.66 -30.12 5.98
CA PRO A 199 20.54 -30.04 6.92
C PRO A 199 20.17 -28.62 7.37
N TRP A 200 21.10 -27.67 7.27
CA TRP A 200 20.87 -26.26 7.57
C TRP A 200 19.89 -25.59 6.61
N VAL A 201 19.70 -26.11 5.39
CA VAL A 201 18.71 -25.58 4.42
C VAL A 201 17.28 -25.79 4.97
N PHE A 202 16.98 -27.02 5.38
CA PHE A 202 15.71 -27.36 6.02
C PHE A 202 15.50 -26.54 7.31
N GLY A 203 16.52 -26.48 8.17
CA GLY A 203 16.45 -25.69 9.40
C GLY A 203 16.21 -24.20 9.16
N LEU A 204 16.94 -23.59 8.21
CA LEU A 204 16.83 -22.17 7.87
C LEU A 204 15.46 -21.82 7.27
N GLY A 205 14.93 -22.67 6.38
CA GLY A 205 13.60 -22.47 5.79
C GLY A 205 12.50 -22.48 6.85
N PHE A 206 12.38 -23.55 7.62
CA PHE A 206 11.31 -23.66 8.63
C PHE A 206 11.50 -22.71 9.82
N ALA A 207 12.72 -22.49 10.32
CA ALA A 207 12.97 -21.51 11.37
C ALA A 207 12.67 -20.07 10.90
N GLY A 208 13.06 -19.75 9.67
CA GLY A 208 12.82 -18.44 9.06
C GLY A 208 11.32 -18.12 8.93
N LEU A 209 10.52 -19.09 8.49
CA LEU A 209 9.06 -18.94 8.41
C LEU A 209 8.41 -18.73 9.79
N ILE A 210 8.89 -19.40 10.86
CA ILE A 210 8.40 -19.17 12.23
C ILE A 210 8.66 -17.71 12.69
N VAL A 211 9.79 -17.12 12.28
CA VAL A 211 10.17 -15.74 12.68
C VAL A 211 9.85 -14.67 11.63
N THR A 212 8.95 -14.98 10.68
CA THR A 212 8.45 -14.03 9.67
C THR A 212 6.93 -14.09 9.55
N HIS A 213 6.37 -15.23 9.13
CA HIS A 213 4.93 -15.40 8.95
C HIS A 213 4.43 -16.78 9.43
N PRO A 214 3.87 -16.87 10.65
CA PRO A 214 3.36 -18.13 11.21
C PRO A 214 2.29 -18.82 10.37
N ALA A 215 1.43 -18.07 9.67
CA ALA A 215 0.42 -18.65 8.77
C ALA A 215 1.08 -19.42 7.61
N THR A 216 2.03 -18.78 6.90
CA THR A 216 2.82 -19.44 5.83
C THR A 216 3.62 -20.62 6.37
N PHE A 217 4.16 -20.54 7.60
CA PHE A 217 4.82 -21.68 8.25
C PHE A 217 3.89 -22.91 8.37
N VAL A 218 2.66 -22.74 8.86
CA VAL A 218 1.70 -23.84 9.01
C VAL A 218 1.38 -24.48 7.66
N VAL A 219 1.12 -23.67 6.62
CA VAL A 219 0.82 -24.17 5.27
C VAL A 219 2.02 -24.90 4.66
N MET A 220 3.25 -24.38 4.85
CA MET A 220 4.48 -25.03 4.39
C MET A 220 4.77 -26.34 5.14
N VAL A 221 4.48 -26.43 6.44
CA VAL A 221 4.56 -27.67 7.22
C VAL A 221 3.58 -28.71 6.69
N GLY A 222 2.31 -28.34 6.46
CA GLY A 222 1.32 -29.24 5.86
C GLY A 222 1.76 -29.77 4.49
N THR A 223 2.24 -28.87 3.62
CA THR A 223 2.82 -29.19 2.31
C THR A 223 3.97 -30.20 2.43
N GLY A 224 4.91 -29.93 3.35
CA GLY A 224 6.05 -30.81 3.61
C GLY A 224 5.62 -32.19 4.10
N VAL A 225 4.68 -32.27 5.04
CA VAL A 225 4.12 -33.54 5.53
C VAL A 225 3.50 -34.33 4.39
N VAL A 226 2.69 -33.73 3.53
CA VAL A 226 2.08 -34.42 2.37
C VAL A 226 3.15 -34.93 1.40
N MET A 227 4.14 -34.11 1.02
CA MET A 227 5.23 -34.53 0.13
C MET A 227 6.07 -35.67 0.73
N LEU A 228 6.32 -35.65 2.05
CA LEU A 228 7.04 -36.70 2.77
C LEU A 228 6.20 -37.98 2.90
N LEU A 229 4.88 -37.89 3.10
CA LEU A 229 3.97 -39.04 3.16
C LEU A 229 3.87 -39.79 1.83
N ILE A 230 3.75 -39.07 0.71
CA ILE A 230 3.81 -39.65 -0.65
C ILE A 230 5.13 -40.42 -0.84
N ASN A 231 6.21 -39.95 -0.22
CA ASN A 231 7.55 -40.52 -0.29
C ASN A 231 7.93 -41.42 0.91
N VAL A 232 6.98 -41.79 1.79
CA VAL A 232 7.29 -42.39 3.11
C VAL A 232 8.14 -43.67 3.04
N ARG A 233 8.03 -44.43 1.94
CA ARG A 233 8.85 -45.62 1.68
C ARG A 233 10.35 -45.32 1.58
N LYS A 234 10.75 -44.11 1.18
CA LYS A 234 12.16 -43.65 1.17
C LYS A 234 12.63 -43.43 2.61
N LEU A 235 11.85 -42.73 3.44
CA LEU A 235 12.16 -42.46 4.85
C LEU A 235 12.28 -43.74 5.70
N ILE A 236 11.33 -44.68 5.57
CA ILE A 236 11.36 -45.96 6.32
C ILE A 236 12.62 -46.77 6.00
N ARG A 237 13.13 -46.71 4.77
CA ARG A 237 14.35 -47.42 4.35
C ARG A 237 15.65 -46.76 4.84
N GLN A 238 15.62 -45.48 5.21
CA GLN A 238 16.79 -44.70 5.63
C GLN A 238 16.48 -43.93 6.92
N PRO A 239 16.33 -44.61 8.08
CA PRO A 239 15.93 -43.98 9.35
C PRO A 239 16.91 -42.90 9.84
N SER A 240 18.17 -42.92 9.38
CA SER A 240 19.15 -41.87 9.65
C SER A 240 18.74 -40.50 9.08
N ILE A 241 18.01 -40.44 7.96
CA ILE A 241 17.47 -39.19 7.42
C ILE A 241 16.38 -38.65 8.33
N PHE A 242 15.46 -39.50 8.77
CA PHE A 242 14.39 -39.13 9.69
C PHE A 242 14.95 -38.59 11.01
N ILE A 243 15.93 -39.27 11.60
CA ILE A 243 16.61 -38.80 12.82
C ILE A 243 17.28 -37.43 12.62
N LYS A 244 18.01 -37.21 11.50
CA LYS A 244 18.57 -35.89 11.16
C LYS A 244 17.49 -34.82 11.07
N MET A 245 16.37 -35.11 10.40
CA MET A 245 15.24 -34.19 10.23
C MET A 245 14.63 -33.81 11.59
N CYS A 246 14.39 -34.78 12.48
CA CYS A 246 13.91 -34.53 13.83
C CYS A 246 14.89 -33.65 14.64
N ILE A 247 16.20 -33.95 14.59
CA ILE A 247 17.23 -33.13 15.27
C ILE A 247 17.21 -31.68 14.77
N VAL A 248 17.16 -31.47 13.44
CA VAL A 248 17.10 -30.12 12.86
C VAL A 248 15.81 -29.40 13.23
N THR A 249 14.68 -30.11 13.27
CA THR A 249 13.38 -29.55 13.68
C THR A 249 13.42 -29.08 15.14
N VAL A 250 13.95 -29.91 16.05
CA VAL A 250 14.12 -29.55 17.46
C VAL A 250 15.06 -28.35 17.62
N LEU A 251 16.18 -28.31 16.89
CA LEU A 251 17.09 -27.16 16.90
C LEU A 251 16.43 -25.88 16.38
N ALA A 252 15.62 -25.96 15.32
CA ALA A 252 14.87 -24.82 14.79
C ALA A 252 13.85 -24.28 15.82
N LEU A 253 13.09 -25.15 16.46
CA LEU A 253 12.12 -24.78 17.51
C LEU A 253 12.79 -24.14 18.73
N LEU A 254 13.97 -24.62 19.13
CA LEU A 254 14.74 -24.05 20.24
C LEU A 254 15.33 -22.68 19.89
N VAL A 255 15.90 -22.52 18.69
CA VAL A 255 16.41 -21.23 18.20
C VAL A 255 15.31 -20.18 18.09
N THR A 256 14.10 -20.58 17.70
CA THR A 256 12.94 -19.66 17.53
C THR A 256 12.07 -19.53 18.78
N SER A 257 12.44 -20.16 19.90
CA SER A 257 11.61 -20.19 21.12
C SER A 257 11.26 -18.81 21.69
N TYR A 258 12.16 -17.82 21.55
CA TYR A 258 11.90 -16.42 21.93
C TYR A 258 10.66 -15.77 21.27
N GLN A 259 10.19 -16.32 20.14
CA GLN A 259 9.00 -15.82 19.44
C GLN A 259 7.75 -16.60 19.87
N TRP A 260 7.75 -17.92 19.74
CA TRP A 260 6.54 -18.72 19.90
C TRP A 260 6.19 -19.04 21.37
N MET A 261 7.16 -19.11 22.29
CA MET A 261 6.86 -19.38 23.70
C MET A 261 6.10 -18.22 24.38
N PRO A 262 6.49 -16.94 24.21
CA PRO A 262 5.70 -15.81 24.70
C PRO A 262 4.29 -15.75 24.11
N MET A 263 4.16 -16.01 22.81
CA MET A 263 2.88 -16.04 22.11
C MET A 263 1.93 -17.08 22.71
N LEU A 264 2.39 -18.32 22.92
CA LEU A 264 1.59 -19.36 23.57
C LEU A 264 1.27 -19.03 25.04
N GLU A 265 2.15 -18.31 25.75
CA GLU A 265 1.85 -17.85 27.09
C GLU A 265 0.68 -16.86 27.13
N GLN A 266 0.59 -15.93 26.17
CA GLN A 266 -0.55 -15.00 26.08
C GLN A 266 -1.85 -15.73 25.77
N PHE A 267 -1.86 -16.60 24.76
CA PHE A 267 -3.05 -17.42 24.43
C PHE A 267 -3.50 -18.34 25.57
N SER A 268 -2.60 -18.70 26.50
CA SER A 268 -2.95 -19.46 27.71
C SER A 268 -3.57 -18.62 28.83
N ASN A 269 -3.57 -17.29 28.70
CA ASN A 269 -4.02 -16.35 29.75
C ASN A 269 -5.21 -15.50 29.32
N ALA A 270 -5.28 -15.09 28.05
CA ALA A 270 -6.35 -14.24 27.51
C ALA A 270 -6.84 -14.78 26.16
N GLN A 271 -8.02 -14.32 25.76
CA GLN A 271 -8.54 -14.45 24.40
C GLN A 271 -8.34 -13.12 23.67
N PHE A 272 -8.04 -13.18 22.39
CA PHE A 272 -7.78 -12.02 21.53
C PHE A 272 -8.70 -12.04 20.31
N TYR A 273 -8.92 -10.91 19.64
CA TYR A 273 -9.82 -10.82 18.48
C TYR A 273 -9.52 -11.83 17.36
N VAL A 274 -8.24 -12.15 17.12
CA VAL A 274 -7.79 -13.21 16.18
C VAL A 274 -8.32 -14.61 16.48
N SER A 275 -8.84 -14.86 17.69
CA SER A 275 -9.41 -16.15 18.10
C SER A 275 -10.79 -16.38 17.50
N ASN A 276 -11.44 -15.31 17.04
CA ASN A 276 -12.74 -15.32 16.39
C ASN A 276 -12.56 -15.12 14.87
N ASN A 277 -13.32 -15.85 14.06
CA ASN A 277 -13.37 -15.59 12.63
C ASN A 277 -14.19 -14.31 12.38
N TRP A 278 -13.50 -13.20 12.13
CA TRP A 278 -14.12 -11.92 11.77
C TRP A 278 -14.33 -11.76 10.26
N THR A 279 -13.77 -12.67 9.44
CA THR A 279 -14.03 -12.76 8.00
C THR A 279 -14.73 -14.08 7.64
N ASP A 280 -15.64 -14.02 6.66
CA ASP A 280 -16.09 -15.21 5.95
C ASP A 280 -15.10 -15.58 4.84
N LEU A 281 -14.65 -16.83 4.82
CA LEU A 281 -13.66 -17.31 3.84
C LEU A 281 -14.26 -17.56 2.45
N LEU A 282 -15.58 -17.75 2.32
CA LEU A 282 -16.22 -17.85 1.01
C LEU A 282 -16.34 -16.45 0.38
N ASP A 283 -16.78 -15.46 1.14
CA ASP A 283 -16.93 -14.08 0.66
C ASP A 283 -15.58 -13.42 0.32
N LYS A 284 -14.50 -13.87 0.97
CA LYS A 284 -13.12 -13.48 0.65
C LYS A 284 -12.39 -14.46 -0.27
N SER A 285 -13.09 -15.39 -0.93
CA SER A 285 -12.48 -16.25 -1.95
C SER A 285 -12.52 -15.61 -3.34
N VAL A 286 -11.55 -15.91 -4.19
CA VAL A 286 -11.48 -15.35 -5.56
C VAL A 286 -12.21 -16.22 -6.58
N GLY A 287 -12.58 -15.63 -7.71
CA GLY A 287 -13.08 -16.37 -8.86
C GLY A 287 -12.01 -17.26 -9.50
N PHE A 288 -12.43 -18.36 -10.13
CA PHE A 288 -11.48 -19.30 -10.75
C PHE A 288 -10.69 -18.69 -11.91
N THR A 289 -11.28 -17.75 -12.66
CA THR A 289 -10.61 -17.02 -13.74
C THR A 289 -9.60 -15.99 -13.22
N GLU A 290 -9.85 -15.39 -12.05
CA GLU A 290 -9.00 -14.36 -11.44
C GLU A 290 -7.61 -14.88 -11.06
N ILE A 291 -7.44 -16.19 -10.80
CA ILE A 291 -6.11 -16.80 -10.59
C ILE A 291 -5.12 -16.36 -11.69
N ALA A 292 -5.58 -16.31 -12.94
CA ALA A 292 -4.80 -15.94 -14.11
C ALA A 292 -4.91 -14.46 -14.52
N GLY A 293 -5.69 -13.65 -13.79
CA GLY A 293 -6.01 -12.26 -14.09
C GLY A 293 -4.85 -11.27 -13.91
N SER A 294 -5.18 -9.98 -14.01
CA SER A 294 -4.24 -8.84 -13.87
C SER A 294 -4.48 -7.99 -12.63
N ASP A 295 -5.42 -8.40 -11.78
CA ASP A 295 -5.98 -7.55 -10.73
C ASP A 295 -5.72 -8.24 -9.38
N PHE A 296 -5.47 -7.46 -8.34
CA PHE A 296 -5.13 -8.01 -7.03
C PHE A 296 -6.36 -8.67 -6.39
N PRO A 297 -6.24 -9.89 -5.83
CA PRO A 297 -5.06 -10.77 -5.76
C PRO A 297 -5.06 -11.86 -6.86
N CYS A 298 -3.95 -12.03 -7.57
CA CYS A 298 -3.78 -13.10 -8.57
C CYS A 298 -2.41 -13.78 -8.56
N VAL A 299 -2.29 -14.91 -9.26
CA VAL A 299 -1.00 -15.59 -9.56
C VAL A 299 -0.41 -15.11 -10.90
N GLY A 300 -1.29 -14.69 -11.81
CA GLY A 300 -0.98 -14.22 -13.15
C GLY A 300 -0.85 -15.34 -14.19
N ALA A 301 -1.33 -15.07 -15.39
CA ALA A 301 -1.27 -16.00 -16.52
C ALA A 301 0.16 -16.50 -16.87
N VAL A 302 1.19 -15.71 -16.56
CA VAL A 302 2.60 -16.02 -16.89
C VAL A 302 3.05 -17.33 -16.24
N LEU A 303 2.91 -17.48 -14.91
CA LEU A 303 3.34 -18.69 -14.20
C LEU A 303 2.53 -19.92 -14.63
N LEU A 304 1.22 -19.75 -14.84
CA LEU A 304 0.36 -20.85 -15.31
C LEU A 304 0.71 -21.30 -16.74
N GLY A 305 1.04 -20.36 -17.64
CA GLY A 305 1.43 -20.66 -19.01
C GLY A 305 2.76 -21.41 -19.14
N LEU A 306 3.69 -21.20 -18.19
CA LEU A 306 5.00 -21.86 -18.18
C LEU A 306 4.95 -23.35 -17.78
N LEU A 307 3.77 -23.85 -17.40
CA LEU A 307 3.48 -25.28 -17.30
C LEU A 307 3.44 -25.98 -18.68
N VAL A 308 3.12 -25.31 -19.77
CA VAL A 308 2.95 -25.96 -21.10
C VAL A 308 4.22 -26.70 -21.58
N PRO A 309 5.44 -26.14 -21.49
CA PRO A 309 6.69 -26.87 -21.79
C PRO A 309 6.86 -28.19 -21.02
N ARG A 310 6.23 -28.38 -19.85
CA ARG A 310 6.30 -29.61 -19.07
C ARG A 310 5.76 -30.81 -19.84
N ILE A 311 4.68 -30.63 -20.62
CA ILE A 311 3.99 -31.70 -21.36
C ILE A 311 4.96 -32.45 -22.28
N PHE A 312 5.94 -31.75 -22.84
CA PHE A 312 6.87 -32.29 -23.82
C PHE A 312 8.07 -33.06 -23.22
N ILE A 313 8.24 -33.09 -21.89
CA ILE A 313 9.42 -33.65 -21.23
C ILE A 313 9.08 -34.96 -20.48
N SER A 314 9.86 -36.02 -20.67
CA SER A 314 9.63 -37.30 -19.98
C SER A 314 10.30 -37.38 -18.62
N ARG A 315 9.59 -37.90 -17.60
CA ARG A 315 10.18 -38.27 -16.30
C ARG A 315 11.33 -39.29 -16.43
N LYS A 316 11.34 -40.10 -17.50
CA LYS A 316 12.40 -41.10 -17.75
C LYS A 316 13.76 -40.45 -18.01
N ASP A 317 13.76 -39.26 -18.62
CA ASP A 317 14.98 -38.56 -19.01
C ASP A 317 15.57 -37.74 -17.84
N TYR A 318 14.70 -37.28 -16.93
CA TYR A 318 15.07 -36.37 -15.84
C TYR A 318 14.35 -36.75 -14.51
N PRO A 319 15.00 -37.51 -13.62
CA PRO A 319 14.41 -37.94 -12.34
C PRO A 319 13.93 -36.80 -11.42
N ILE A 320 14.54 -35.61 -11.52
CA ILE A 320 14.12 -34.41 -10.77
C ILE A 320 12.65 -34.02 -11.03
N LEU A 321 12.07 -34.43 -12.17
CA LEU A 321 10.67 -34.19 -12.49
C LEU A 321 9.70 -34.89 -11.53
N GLU A 322 10.11 -35.93 -10.78
CA GLU A 322 9.30 -36.49 -9.69
C GLU A 322 8.99 -35.41 -8.63
N TYR A 323 9.95 -34.55 -8.31
CA TYR A 323 9.77 -33.48 -7.33
C TYR A 323 9.10 -32.24 -7.92
N VAL A 324 9.50 -31.84 -9.14
CA VAL A 324 8.88 -30.70 -9.85
C VAL A 324 7.37 -30.92 -10.03
N ASP A 325 6.95 -32.14 -10.35
CA ASP A 325 5.52 -32.45 -10.51
C ASP A 325 4.77 -32.45 -9.17
N LEU A 326 5.43 -32.75 -8.05
CA LEU A 326 4.84 -32.59 -6.71
C LEU A 326 4.69 -31.11 -6.35
N MET A 327 5.65 -30.26 -6.73
CA MET A 327 5.56 -28.80 -6.56
C MET A 327 4.40 -28.23 -7.36
N ILE A 328 4.25 -28.61 -8.63
CA ILE A 328 3.12 -28.18 -9.49
C ILE A 328 1.79 -28.68 -8.94
N ALA A 329 1.69 -29.95 -8.55
CA ALA A 329 0.46 -30.49 -7.97
C ALA A 329 0.05 -29.75 -6.69
N ALA A 330 1.01 -29.44 -5.80
CA ALA A 330 0.74 -28.63 -4.61
C ALA A 330 0.34 -27.20 -4.97
N ALA A 331 1.02 -26.55 -5.92
CA ALA A 331 0.70 -25.21 -6.38
C ALA A 331 -0.72 -25.11 -6.96
N LEU A 332 -1.13 -26.07 -7.80
CA LEU A 332 -2.48 -26.11 -8.37
C LEU A 332 -3.55 -26.39 -7.30
N VAL A 333 -3.26 -27.20 -6.28
CA VAL A 333 -4.15 -27.38 -5.13
C VAL A 333 -4.31 -26.08 -4.35
N PHE A 334 -3.23 -25.33 -4.10
CA PHE A 334 -3.31 -24.02 -3.45
C PHE A 334 -4.02 -22.96 -4.30
N ALA A 335 -3.81 -22.97 -5.62
CA ALA A 335 -4.49 -22.08 -6.55
C ALA A 335 -6.02 -22.30 -6.52
N VAL A 336 -6.48 -23.55 -6.57
CA VAL A 336 -7.91 -23.88 -6.47
C VAL A 336 -8.44 -23.65 -5.05
N ALA A 337 -7.65 -23.93 -4.01
CA ALA A 337 -8.08 -23.70 -2.63
C ALA A 337 -8.36 -22.22 -2.34
N ALA A 338 -7.66 -21.27 -3.00
CA ALA A 338 -7.94 -19.84 -2.89
C ALA A 338 -9.32 -19.42 -3.45
N THR A 339 -9.96 -20.27 -4.27
CA THR A 339 -11.18 -19.91 -5.02
C THR A 339 -12.49 -20.30 -4.34
N ASN A 340 -13.58 -19.72 -4.82
CA ASN A 340 -14.96 -20.12 -4.53
C ASN A 340 -15.33 -21.56 -4.93
N ILE A 341 -14.47 -22.29 -5.66
CA ILE A 341 -14.66 -23.73 -5.93
C ILE A 341 -14.38 -24.57 -4.67
N MET A 342 -13.53 -24.08 -3.76
CA MET A 342 -13.28 -24.75 -2.49
C MET A 342 -14.55 -24.70 -1.62
N PRO A 343 -15.02 -25.83 -1.04
CA PRO A 343 -16.25 -25.86 -0.25
C PRO A 343 -16.03 -25.25 1.14
N TRP A 344 -15.80 -23.94 1.19
CA TRP A 344 -15.36 -23.18 2.36
C TRP A 344 -16.29 -23.37 3.56
N GLU A 345 -17.61 -23.37 3.37
CA GLU A 345 -18.63 -23.69 4.39
C GLU A 345 -18.31 -24.94 5.24
N ARG A 346 -17.64 -25.95 4.66
CA ARG A 346 -17.36 -27.24 5.32
C ARG A 346 -15.97 -27.32 5.97
N VAL A 347 -15.06 -26.42 5.59
CA VAL A 347 -13.64 -26.48 5.98
C VAL A 347 -13.15 -25.23 6.70
N ALA A 348 -13.90 -24.13 6.69
CA ALA A 348 -13.48 -22.84 7.27
C ALA A 348 -13.05 -22.93 8.74
N TRP A 349 -13.67 -23.82 9.52
CA TRP A 349 -13.31 -24.09 10.91
C TRP A 349 -11.85 -24.58 11.10
N MET A 350 -11.21 -25.15 10.05
CA MET A 350 -9.79 -25.54 10.07
C MET A 350 -8.85 -24.41 9.63
N PHE A 351 -9.38 -23.38 8.98
CA PHE A 351 -8.63 -22.43 8.16
C PHE A 351 -8.90 -20.96 8.51
N GLY A 352 -9.71 -20.66 9.53
CA GLY A 352 -10.03 -19.29 9.97
C GLY A 352 -8.80 -18.40 10.18
N PHE A 353 -7.69 -18.97 10.65
CA PHE A 353 -6.40 -18.28 10.80
C PHE A 353 -5.83 -17.70 9.50
N LEU A 354 -6.31 -18.13 8.32
CA LEU A 354 -5.91 -17.55 7.04
C LEU A 354 -6.53 -16.18 6.83
N GLN A 355 -7.74 -15.92 7.34
CA GLN A 355 -8.62 -14.75 7.11
C GLN A 355 -9.02 -14.52 5.64
N PHE A 356 -8.09 -14.73 4.71
CA PHE A 356 -8.24 -14.49 3.28
C PHE A 356 -7.68 -15.69 2.49
N PRO A 357 -8.51 -16.48 1.79
CA PRO A 357 -8.11 -17.59 0.92
C PRO A 357 -6.96 -17.29 -0.04
N TRP A 358 -6.90 -16.08 -0.59
CA TRP A 358 -5.85 -15.68 -1.53
C TRP A 358 -4.44 -15.68 -0.92
N ARG A 359 -4.28 -15.71 0.41
CA ARG A 359 -2.99 -15.96 1.06
C ARG A 359 -2.37 -17.31 0.68
N PHE A 360 -3.12 -18.23 0.06
CA PHE A 360 -2.52 -19.42 -0.56
C PHE A 360 -1.68 -19.13 -1.81
N PHE A 361 -1.86 -17.99 -2.49
CA PHE A 361 -1.09 -17.65 -3.67
C PHE A 361 0.41 -17.44 -3.40
N ILE A 362 0.83 -17.12 -2.17
CA ILE A 362 2.26 -17.15 -1.78
C ILE A 362 2.90 -18.51 -2.07
N MET A 363 2.17 -19.60 -1.80
CA MET A 363 2.60 -20.97 -2.01
C MET A 363 2.55 -21.31 -3.50
N THR A 364 1.47 -20.95 -4.18
CA THR A 364 1.31 -21.18 -5.62
C THR A 364 2.44 -20.52 -6.40
N SER A 365 2.63 -19.20 -6.25
CA SER A 365 3.62 -18.43 -6.99
C SER A 365 5.05 -18.91 -6.72
N THR A 366 5.39 -19.21 -5.46
CA THR A 366 6.73 -19.72 -5.12
C THR A 366 6.98 -21.12 -5.69
N LEU A 367 6.01 -22.02 -5.59
CA LEU A 367 6.15 -23.39 -6.10
C LEU A 367 6.23 -23.41 -7.64
N LEU A 368 5.40 -22.60 -8.34
CA LEU A 368 5.44 -22.47 -9.80
C LEU A 368 6.74 -21.84 -10.27
N ALA A 369 7.13 -20.65 -9.79
CA ALA A 369 8.34 -19.97 -10.23
C ALA A 369 9.62 -20.84 -10.11
N MET A 370 9.71 -21.65 -9.03
CA MET A 370 10.79 -22.62 -8.87
C MET A 370 10.66 -23.85 -9.81
N ALA A 371 9.46 -24.36 -10.04
CA ALA A 371 9.19 -25.50 -10.93
C ALA A 371 9.43 -25.15 -12.41
N ASP A 372 8.87 -24.03 -12.86
CA ASP A 372 8.91 -23.54 -14.23
C ASP A 372 10.33 -23.28 -14.69
N ALA A 373 11.15 -22.62 -13.87
CA ALA A 373 12.55 -22.38 -14.19
C ALA A 373 13.36 -23.69 -14.39
N ILE A 374 13.02 -24.76 -13.64
CA ILE A 374 13.61 -26.09 -13.84
C ILE A 374 13.09 -26.69 -15.15
N ILE A 375 11.78 -26.59 -15.43
CA ILE A 375 11.15 -27.07 -16.67
C ILE A 375 11.74 -26.39 -17.90
N ILE A 376 11.81 -25.06 -17.92
CA ILE A 376 12.41 -24.24 -18.99
C ILE A 376 13.86 -24.68 -19.23
N LYS A 377 14.65 -24.84 -18.15
CA LYS A 377 16.02 -25.36 -18.24
C LYS A 377 16.07 -26.77 -18.84
N LEU A 378 15.14 -27.66 -18.53
CA LEU A 378 15.09 -29.02 -19.09
C LEU A 378 14.62 -29.01 -20.55
N PHE A 379 13.62 -28.20 -20.90
CA PHE A 379 13.11 -28.01 -22.25
C PHE A 379 14.22 -27.51 -23.20
N ILE A 380 14.94 -26.45 -22.79
CA ILE A 380 16.06 -25.88 -23.56
C ILE A 380 17.21 -26.88 -23.72
N ASN A 381 17.40 -27.87 -22.84
CA ASN A 381 18.46 -28.88 -23.04
C ASN A 381 18.19 -29.79 -24.24
N ARG A 382 16.93 -29.89 -24.71
CA ARG A 382 16.56 -30.62 -25.93
C ARG A 382 16.98 -29.91 -27.21
N ILE A 383 17.25 -28.60 -27.14
CA ILE A 383 17.83 -27.83 -28.24
C ILE A 383 19.31 -28.21 -28.37
N GLY A 384 19.75 -28.41 -29.62
CA GLY A 384 21.14 -28.74 -29.96
C GLY A 384 22.14 -27.73 -29.38
N GLU A 385 23.32 -28.22 -28.99
CA GLU A 385 24.25 -27.47 -28.13
C GLU A 385 24.65 -26.11 -28.71
N ASP A 386 24.84 -26.02 -30.03
CA ASP A 386 25.22 -24.79 -30.74
C ASP A 386 24.16 -23.68 -30.62
N LYS A 387 22.87 -24.04 -30.60
CA LYS A 387 21.75 -23.10 -30.46
C LYS A 387 21.32 -22.88 -29.00
N ARG A 388 21.72 -23.76 -28.07
CA ARG A 388 21.30 -23.74 -26.66
C ARG A 388 21.68 -22.45 -25.93
N GLY A 389 22.81 -21.83 -26.29
CA GLY A 389 23.22 -20.53 -25.72
C GLY A 389 22.26 -19.41 -26.09
N ILE A 390 21.95 -19.27 -27.38
CA ILE A 390 21.04 -18.26 -27.92
C ILE A 390 19.63 -18.49 -27.38
N ALA A 391 19.16 -19.74 -27.34
CA ALA A 391 17.83 -20.08 -26.81
C ALA A 391 17.67 -19.69 -25.33
N LYS A 392 18.73 -19.81 -24.50
CA LYS A 392 18.70 -19.32 -23.12
C LYS A 392 18.57 -17.81 -23.07
N GLU A 393 19.39 -17.10 -23.83
CA GLU A 393 19.40 -15.63 -23.85
C GLU A 393 18.04 -15.07 -24.33
N LEU A 394 17.50 -15.60 -25.43
CA LEU A 394 16.17 -15.26 -25.93
C LEU A 394 15.06 -15.52 -24.89
N VAL A 395 15.04 -16.70 -24.26
CA VAL A 395 14.01 -17.03 -23.27
C VAL A 395 14.14 -16.16 -22.02
N MET A 396 15.34 -15.83 -21.56
CA MET A 396 15.51 -14.86 -20.45
C MET A 396 14.99 -13.48 -20.84
N THR A 397 15.28 -12.99 -22.05
CA THR A 397 14.78 -11.68 -22.51
C THR A 397 13.27 -11.66 -22.61
N VAL A 398 12.63 -12.66 -23.23
CA VAL A 398 11.17 -12.74 -23.35
C VAL A 398 10.50 -12.82 -21.98
N LEU A 399 10.99 -13.68 -21.09
CA LEU A 399 10.43 -13.80 -19.73
C LEU A 399 10.63 -12.53 -18.92
N LEU A 400 11.78 -11.87 -19.03
CA LEU A 400 12.06 -10.60 -18.35
C LEU A 400 11.10 -9.51 -18.84
N VAL A 401 10.89 -9.36 -20.14
CA VAL A 401 9.94 -8.36 -20.70
C VAL A 401 8.51 -8.65 -20.23
N VAL A 402 8.06 -9.90 -20.32
CA VAL A 402 6.69 -10.28 -19.92
C VAL A 402 6.46 -10.11 -18.42
N THR A 403 7.43 -10.49 -17.57
CA THR A 403 7.31 -10.28 -16.11
C THR A 403 7.51 -8.83 -15.70
N ALA A 404 8.34 -8.05 -16.40
CA ALA A 404 8.47 -6.62 -16.17
C ALA A 404 7.16 -5.89 -16.50
N GLN A 405 6.56 -6.17 -17.66
CA GLN A 405 5.25 -5.63 -18.03
C GLN A 405 4.19 -6.00 -17.00
N SER A 406 4.13 -7.27 -16.59
CA SER A 406 3.19 -7.73 -15.55
C SER A 406 3.41 -6.99 -14.23
N ALA A 407 4.66 -6.84 -13.76
CA ALA A 407 4.97 -6.14 -12.51
C ALA A 407 4.64 -4.64 -12.56
N ILE A 408 4.88 -3.98 -13.70
CA ILE A 408 4.53 -2.57 -13.91
C ILE A 408 3.01 -2.41 -13.97
N THR A 409 2.29 -3.26 -14.71
CA THR A 409 0.81 -3.21 -14.77
C THR A 409 0.18 -3.42 -13.40
N HIS A 410 0.69 -4.36 -12.60
CA HIS A 410 0.24 -4.57 -11.22
C HIS A 410 0.55 -3.38 -10.31
N HIS A 411 1.73 -2.78 -10.42
CA HIS A 411 2.03 -1.55 -9.69
C HIS A 411 1.05 -0.43 -10.07
N ASN A 412 0.86 -0.15 -11.37
CA ASN A 412 0.01 0.94 -11.81
C ASN A 412 -1.46 0.73 -11.41
N LYS A 413 -2.00 -0.50 -11.56
CA LYS A 413 -3.39 -0.82 -11.20
C LYS A 413 -3.65 -0.86 -9.69
N GLY A 414 -2.70 -1.34 -8.89
CA GLY A 414 -2.88 -1.57 -7.45
C GLY A 414 -2.30 -0.48 -6.55
N SER A 415 -1.56 0.49 -7.09
CA SER A 415 -0.91 1.54 -6.31
C SER A 415 -1.92 2.52 -5.72
N MET A 416 -2.04 2.54 -4.38
CA MET A 416 -2.76 3.59 -3.64
C MET A 416 -1.96 4.90 -3.52
N GLY A 417 -1.13 5.19 -4.52
CA GLY A 417 -0.30 6.39 -4.60
C GLY A 417 0.88 6.42 -3.61
N TYR A 418 1.24 7.64 -3.23
CA TYR A 418 2.39 7.94 -2.37
C TYR A 418 2.03 9.02 -1.35
N TYR A 419 2.54 8.88 -0.12
CA TYR A 419 2.23 9.78 0.99
C TYR A 419 3.50 10.34 1.65
N ASP A 420 3.48 11.61 2.08
CA ASP A 420 4.62 12.28 2.74
C ASP A 420 4.51 12.21 4.27
N TYR A 421 4.97 11.11 4.84
CA TYR A 421 5.04 10.95 6.29
C TYR A 421 6.14 11.86 6.88
N SER A 422 5.72 12.88 7.64
CA SER A 422 6.63 13.74 8.39
C SER A 422 7.43 12.94 9.42
N ASP A 423 8.60 13.45 9.83
CA ASP A 423 9.46 12.74 10.79
C ASP A 423 8.88 12.64 12.20
N ASP A 424 7.86 13.44 12.49
CA ASP A 424 7.11 13.55 13.74
C ASP A 424 5.64 13.08 13.62
N TYR A 425 5.23 12.47 12.51
CA TYR A 425 3.85 12.08 12.19
C TYR A 425 3.10 11.39 13.35
N TYR A 426 3.71 10.38 13.99
CA TYR A 426 3.13 9.66 15.14
C TYR A 426 3.21 10.39 16.49
N SER A 427 3.59 11.67 16.51
CA SER A 427 3.44 12.54 17.69
C SER A 427 1.99 12.97 17.89
N TYR A 428 1.20 12.99 16.81
CA TYR A 428 -0.24 13.20 16.88
C TYR A 428 -0.95 11.89 17.26
N LYS A 429 -1.56 11.85 18.45
CA LYS A 429 -2.08 10.62 19.06
C LYS A 429 -3.14 9.90 18.20
N PRO A 430 -4.08 10.57 17.51
CA PRO A 430 -5.04 9.89 16.63
C PRO A 430 -4.38 9.04 15.54
N PHE A 431 -3.19 9.39 15.04
CA PHE A 431 -2.47 8.57 14.05
C PHE A 431 -1.83 7.30 14.65
N THR A 432 -1.98 7.04 15.95
CA THR A 432 -1.44 5.85 16.63
C THR A 432 -2.45 4.70 16.82
N VAL A 433 -3.65 4.82 16.23
CA VAL A 433 -4.74 3.83 16.36
C VAL A 433 -4.77 2.77 15.26
N ASN A 434 -4.08 2.99 14.13
CA ASN A 434 -4.14 2.06 13.00
C ASN A 434 -3.44 0.72 13.33
N VAL A 435 -4.28 -0.31 13.60
CA VAL A 435 -3.87 -1.68 13.96
C VAL A 435 -4.42 -2.73 12.99
N ILE A 436 -4.72 -2.33 11.74
CA ILE A 436 -5.41 -3.15 10.74
C ILE A 436 -6.77 -3.63 11.32
N ALA A 437 -6.90 -4.92 11.66
CA ALA A 437 -8.14 -5.50 12.18
C ALA A 437 -8.16 -5.64 13.72
N GLY A 438 -7.21 -5.06 14.44
CA GLY A 438 -7.16 -5.14 15.91
C GLY A 438 -6.93 -6.55 16.46
N GLU A 439 -6.41 -7.47 15.64
CA GLU A 439 -6.27 -8.91 15.89
C GLU A 439 -5.74 -9.29 17.29
N TRP A 440 -4.81 -8.48 17.81
CA TRP A 440 -4.07 -8.73 19.04
C TRP A 440 -4.60 -7.94 20.24
N LEU A 441 -5.72 -7.22 20.08
CA LEU A 441 -6.45 -6.65 21.20
C LEU A 441 -7.06 -7.80 22.04
N PRO A 442 -7.00 -7.72 23.38
CA PRO A 442 -7.77 -8.61 24.25
C PRO A 442 -9.28 -8.48 23.96
N LEU A 443 -10.05 -9.57 24.06
CA LEU A 443 -11.51 -9.52 23.93
C LEU A 443 -12.23 -8.72 25.04
N THR A 444 -11.49 -8.23 26.04
CA THR A 444 -11.99 -7.30 27.07
C THR A 444 -11.97 -5.83 26.62
N VAL A 445 -11.42 -5.54 25.44
CA VAL A 445 -11.55 -4.25 24.77
C VAL A 445 -12.86 -4.28 23.99
N GLU A 446 -13.81 -3.45 24.38
CA GLU A 446 -15.14 -3.35 23.76
C GLU A 446 -15.24 -2.14 22.80
N ASP A 447 -14.41 -1.11 23.03
CA ASP A 447 -14.38 0.14 22.27
C ASP A 447 -12.93 0.45 21.87
N HIS A 448 -12.64 0.51 20.57
CA HIS A 448 -11.27 0.76 20.08
C HIS A 448 -10.89 2.24 20.06
N GLU A 449 -11.87 3.14 19.91
CA GLU A 449 -11.64 4.58 19.70
C GLU A 449 -11.36 5.25 21.04
N ARG A 450 -12.15 4.90 22.06
CA ARG A 450 -12.01 5.36 23.45
C ARG A 450 -10.64 5.04 24.08
N LEU A 451 -9.86 4.12 23.51
CA LEU A 451 -8.51 3.78 23.98
C LEU A 451 -7.52 4.96 23.91
N VAL A 452 -7.71 5.91 22.99
CA VAL A 452 -6.83 7.08 22.89
C VAL A 452 -7.06 8.01 24.08
N ASP A 453 -8.32 8.32 24.40
CA ASP A 453 -8.67 9.19 25.53
C ASP A 453 -8.32 8.51 26.86
N GLN A 454 -8.65 7.22 26.98
CA GLN A 454 -8.23 6.38 28.11
C GLN A 454 -6.71 6.28 28.25
N SER A 455 -5.91 6.58 27.22
CA SER A 455 -4.45 6.66 27.37
C SER A 455 -3.98 7.87 28.20
N GLU A 456 -4.85 8.83 28.44
CA GLU A 456 -4.59 10.05 29.22
C GLU A 456 -5.12 10.00 30.65
N GLU A 457 -5.80 8.92 31.05
CA GLU A 457 -6.53 8.86 32.32
C GLU A 457 -6.00 7.75 33.24
N LEU A 458 -5.82 8.08 34.52
CA LEU A 458 -5.72 7.09 35.61
C LEU A 458 -6.97 7.25 36.46
N VAL A 459 -7.72 6.16 36.64
CA VAL A 459 -9.05 6.19 37.27
C VAL A 459 -9.08 5.26 38.48
N PHE A 460 -9.59 5.75 39.61
CA PHE A 460 -9.72 4.97 40.84
C PHE A 460 -11.07 4.23 40.94
N ASP A 461 -11.21 3.39 41.96
CA ASP A 461 -12.40 2.56 42.21
C ASP A 461 -13.69 3.36 42.49
N ASP A 462 -13.57 4.62 42.93
CA ASP A 462 -14.68 5.55 43.10
C ASP A 462 -15.01 6.41 41.85
N GLY A 463 -14.27 6.20 40.75
CA GLY A 463 -14.39 6.95 39.50
C GLY A 463 -13.65 8.29 39.48
N THR A 464 -12.91 8.65 40.54
CA THR A 464 -12.06 9.85 40.53
C THR A 464 -10.82 9.65 39.66
N ARG A 465 -10.25 10.76 39.16
CA ARG A 465 -9.07 10.77 38.29
C ARG A 465 -7.82 11.16 39.08
N GLY A 466 -6.73 10.43 38.88
CA GLY A 466 -5.44 10.68 39.50
C GLY A 466 -4.38 11.22 38.53
N ASP A 467 -3.49 12.08 39.03
CA ASP A 467 -2.35 12.61 38.26
C ASP A 467 -1.24 11.55 38.06
N PHE A 468 -0.64 11.54 36.86
CA PHE A 468 0.50 10.67 36.57
C PHE A 468 1.50 11.27 35.55
N GLU A 469 2.74 10.79 35.60
CA GLU A 469 3.80 11.07 34.61
C GLU A 469 4.05 9.82 33.74
N ARG A 470 4.11 9.98 32.41
CA ARG A 470 4.64 8.95 31.50
C ARG A 470 6.15 9.16 31.30
N LYS A 471 6.96 8.15 31.66
CA LYS A 471 8.43 8.24 31.53
C LYS A 471 9.08 6.93 31.10
N GLY A 472 9.49 6.84 29.83
CA GLY A 472 10.24 5.71 29.29
C GLY A 472 9.48 4.37 29.39
N GLY A 473 8.25 4.33 28.89
CA GLY A 473 7.39 3.13 28.92
C GLY A 473 6.84 2.78 30.32
N LYS A 474 6.71 3.77 31.20
CA LYS A 474 6.22 3.63 32.58
C LYS A 474 5.20 4.71 32.88
N VAL A 475 4.19 4.37 33.68
CA VAL A 475 3.30 5.30 34.36
C VAL A 475 3.76 5.43 35.81
N ILE A 476 3.90 6.67 36.30
CA ILE A 476 4.29 6.99 37.68
C ILE A 476 3.21 7.89 38.28
N ALA A 477 2.59 7.46 39.38
CA ALA A 477 1.51 8.17 40.05
C ALA A 477 1.75 8.24 41.56
N THR A 478 1.15 9.21 42.25
CA THR A 478 1.20 9.29 43.73
C THR A 478 -0.12 8.78 44.29
N ILE A 479 -0.05 7.86 45.26
CA ILE A 479 -1.19 7.22 45.90
C ILE A 479 -1.20 7.61 47.39
N ASP A 480 -2.35 8.06 47.88
CA ASP A 480 -2.60 8.53 49.25
C ASP A 480 -3.14 7.46 50.20
N GLY A 481 -3.79 6.41 49.65
CA GLY A 481 -4.15 5.17 50.35
C GLY A 481 -5.63 4.89 50.50
N ASP A 482 -6.51 5.79 50.05
CA ASP A 482 -7.97 5.69 50.25
C ASP A 482 -8.70 4.86 49.16
N HIS A 483 -7.96 4.29 48.21
CA HIS A 483 -8.48 3.58 47.02
C HIS A 483 -8.18 2.06 47.03
N GLU A 484 -9.13 1.23 46.58
CA GLU A 484 -8.95 -0.22 46.46
C GLU A 484 -8.08 -0.60 45.25
N TYR A 485 -8.34 0.04 44.11
CA TYR A 485 -7.59 -0.17 42.87
C TYR A 485 -7.44 1.12 42.05
N ALA A 486 -6.50 1.11 41.12
CA ALA A 486 -6.39 2.09 40.05
C ALA A 486 -6.35 1.40 38.69
N ASP A 487 -7.21 1.83 37.76
CA ASP A 487 -7.10 1.52 36.35
C ASP A 487 -6.09 2.48 35.72
N VAL A 488 -5.01 1.90 35.19
CA VAL A 488 -3.82 2.60 34.74
C VAL A 488 -3.78 2.52 33.21
N PRO A 489 -3.38 3.61 32.50
CA PRO A 489 -3.58 3.74 31.06
C PRO A 489 -2.55 2.92 30.24
N PHE A 490 -2.67 1.60 30.33
CA PHE A 490 -1.98 0.60 29.53
C PHE A 490 -2.97 -0.53 29.21
N LEU A 491 -3.06 -0.95 27.96
CA LEU A 491 -3.80 -2.16 27.59
C LEU A 491 -3.17 -3.38 28.25
N TYR A 492 -3.98 -4.26 28.83
CA TYR A 492 -3.46 -5.39 29.58
C TYR A 492 -2.92 -6.51 28.68
N TYR A 493 -1.63 -6.81 28.88
CA TYR A 493 -0.99 -8.03 28.39
C TYR A 493 -0.19 -8.68 29.52
N LYS A 494 -0.16 -10.02 29.57
CA LYS A 494 0.55 -10.71 30.65
C LYS A 494 2.04 -10.36 30.65
N GLY A 495 2.50 -9.70 31.70
CA GLY A 495 3.86 -9.17 31.81
C GLY A 495 3.96 -7.75 32.37
N TYR A 496 2.85 -7.01 32.48
CA TYR A 496 2.82 -5.81 33.33
C TYR A 496 3.08 -6.15 34.80
N GLY A 497 3.64 -5.19 35.53
CA GLY A 497 3.82 -5.33 36.97
C GLY A 497 3.98 -3.99 37.68
N ALA A 498 3.13 -3.75 38.67
CA ALA A 498 3.16 -2.57 39.50
C ALA A 498 4.10 -2.74 40.71
N THR A 499 4.68 -1.62 41.15
CA THR A 499 5.45 -1.51 42.39
C THR A 499 5.20 -0.14 43.01
N ILE A 500 4.86 -0.11 44.30
CA ILE A 500 4.73 1.12 45.08
C ILE A 500 5.96 1.31 45.96
N THR A 501 6.47 2.54 46.04
CA THR A 501 7.60 2.92 46.88
C THR A 501 7.10 3.83 47.99
N ASP A 502 7.26 3.42 49.25
CA ASP A 502 6.78 4.17 50.41
C ASP A 502 7.70 5.37 50.75
N SER A 503 7.32 6.15 51.76
CA SER A 503 8.10 7.31 52.22
C SER A 503 9.46 6.99 52.84
N LYS A 504 9.76 5.71 53.11
CA LYS A 504 11.08 5.23 53.57
C LYS A 504 11.94 4.70 52.42
N GLY A 505 11.36 4.56 51.22
CA GLY A 505 12.01 3.96 50.05
C GLY A 505 11.82 2.46 49.93
N ASP A 506 11.03 1.83 50.80
CA ASP A 506 10.72 0.41 50.74
C ASP A 506 9.77 0.12 49.56
N LYS A 507 10.02 -0.96 48.81
CA LYS A 507 9.30 -1.28 47.58
C LYS A 507 8.43 -2.51 47.72
N THR A 508 7.12 -2.32 47.61
CA THR A 508 6.12 -3.39 47.63
C THR A 508 5.66 -3.67 46.20
N LYS A 509 5.57 -4.95 45.82
CA LYS A 509 4.99 -5.36 44.53
C LYS A 509 3.48 -5.43 44.67
N LEU A 510 2.75 -4.84 43.73
CA LEU A 510 1.29 -4.92 43.64
C LEU A 510 0.86 -5.89 42.54
N GLU A 511 -0.38 -6.35 42.62
CA GLU A 511 -1.02 -7.20 41.62
C GLU A 511 -1.52 -6.35 40.44
N VAL A 512 -1.51 -6.92 39.23
CA VAL A 512 -2.00 -6.27 38.01
C VAL A 512 -2.82 -7.25 37.18
N THR A 513 -4.07 -6.91 36.90
CA THR A 513 -5.02 -7.72 36.11
C THR A 513 -5.53 -6.94 34.90
N GLY A 514 -6.17 -7.64 33.96
CA GLY A 514 -6.85 -7.04 32.80
C GLY A 514 -8.35 -6.82 33.04
N GLU A 515 -8.73 -6.58 34.29
CA GLU A 515 -10.11 -6.34 34.73
C GLU A 515 -10.44 -4.84 34.77
N GLY A 516 -9.53 -3.99 34.28
CA GLY A 516 -9.74 -2.56 34.16
C GLY A 516 -10.74 -2.22 33.06
N ASP A 517 -11.32 -1.03 33.14
CA ASP A 517 -12.23 -0.49 32.12
C ASP A 517 -11.63 -0.67 30.71
N ASN A 518 -12.45 -1.14 29.76
CA ASN A 518 -12.08 -1.40 28.37
C ASN A 518 -10.77 -2.23 28.17
N GLY A 519 -10.46 -3.15 29.08
CA GLY A 519 -9.28 -4.02 28.99
C GLY A 519 -7.96 -3.38 29.44
N LEU A 520 -8.01 -2.27 30.17
CA LEU A 520 -6.85 -1.63 30.78
C LEU A 520 -6.25 -2.44 31.94
N CYS A 521 -5.03 -2.05 32.34
CA CYS A 521 -4.33 -2.60 33.49
C CYS A 521 -4.93 -2.09 34.81
N ARG A 522 -5.69 -2.93 35.50
CA ARG A 522 -6.10 -2.70 36.90
C ARG A 522 -4.97 -3.04 37.86
N VAL A 523 -4.65 -2.13 38.78
CA VAL A 523 -3.66 -2.32 39.84
C VAL A 523 -4.35 -2.31 41.20
N TYR A 524 -4.30 -3.43 41.93
CA TYR A 524 -4.86 -3.51 43.28
C TYR A 524 -3.92 -2.86 44.30
N LEU A 525 -4.37 -1.75 44.90
CA LEU A 525 -3.57 -0.88 45.76
C LEU A 525 -3.47 -1.39 47.20
N ASN A 526 -4.50 -2.08 47.69
CA ASN A 526 -4.52 -2.69 49.04
C ASN A 526 -4.22 -1.69 50.18
N GLY A 527 -4.67 -0.44 50.06
CA GLY A 527 -4.41 0.63 51.04
C GLY A 527 -2.95 1.07 51.12
N ALA A 528 -2.15 0.87 50.07
CA ALA A 528 -0.75 1.26 50.03
C ALA A 528 -0.56 2.73 49.65
N VAL A 529 0.36 3.40 50.35
CA VAL A 529 0.65 4.84 50.22
C VAL A 529 2.05 5.05 49.66
N GLY A 530 2.22 5.96 48.69
CA GLY A 530 3.50 6.32 48.12
C GLY A 530 3.50 6.45 46.60
N VAL A 531 4.68 6.30 45.98
CA VAL A 531 4.83 6.47 44.53
C VAL A 531 4.61 5.12 43.83
N LEU A 532 3.48 5.00 43.13
CA LEU A 532 3.18 3.90 42.23
C LEU A 532 4.03 4.01 40.97
N THR A 533 4.56 2.88 40.51
CA THR A 533 5.21 2.75 39.20
C THR A 533 4.72 1.48 38.51
N VAL A 534 4.12 1.64 37.33
CA VAL A 534 3.59 0.57 36.49
C VAL A 534 4.35 0.55 35.17
N ASN A 535 4.82 -0.61 34.76
CA ASN A 535 5.47 -0.80 33.47
C ASN A 535 5.37 -2.25 33.00
N TYR A 536 5.56 -2.48 31.70
CA TYR A 536 5.74 -3.83 31.17
C TYR A 536 7.10 -4.37 31.62
N LYS A 537 7.09 -5.43 32.45
CA LYS A 537 8.29 -6.10 32.98
C LYS A 537 8.61 -7.40 32.25
N GLY A 538 7.70 -7.90 31.41
CA GLY A 538 7.82 -9.19 30.75
C GLY A 538 7.68 -10.36 31.73
N THR A 539 7.66 -11.58 31.18
CA THR A 539 7.41 -12.81 31.95
C THR A 539 8.67 -13.67 32.09
N ILE A 540 8.64 -14.61 33.04
CA ILE A 540 9.70 -15.60 33.20
C ILE A 540 9.87 -16.44 31.93
N ILE A 541 8.77 -16.76 31.22
CA ILE A 541 8.81 -17.52 29.95
C ILE A 541 9.49 -16.71 28.84
N GLN A 542 9.23 -15.39 28.75
CA GLN A 542 9.93 -14.50 27.81
C GLN A 542 11.45 -14.50 28.06
N TYR A 543 11.90 -14.38 29.30
CA TYR A 543 13.33 -14.43 29.63
C TYR A 543 13.97 -15.81 29.38
N ILE A 544 13.32 -16.90 29.79
CA ILE A 544 13.86 -18.25 29.61
C ILE A 544 13.94 -18.60 28.12
N SER A 545 12.91 -18.31 27.33
CA SER A 545 12.90 -18.58 25.89
C SER A 545 13.95 -17.76 25.14
N ALA A 546 14.14 -16.48 25.47
CA ALA A 546 15.23 -15.68 24.92
C ALA A 546 16.62 -16.28 25.23
N ILE A 547 16.84 -16.74 26.47
CA ILE A 547 18.09 -17.41 26.87
C ILE A 547 18.30 -18.71 26.08
N ILE A 548 17.26 -19.55 25.95
CA ILE A 548 17.32 -20.81 25.16
C ILE A 548 17.70 -20.48 23.71
N SER A 549 17.00 -19.55 23.07
CA SER A 549 17.29 -19.10 21.71
C SER A 549 18.75 -18.66 21.54
N ILE A 550 19.27 -17.80 22.43
CA ILE A 550 20.67 -17.34 22.40
C ILE A 550 21.65 -18.51 22.55
N VAL A 551 21.44 -19.39 23.52
CA VAL A 551 22.31 -20.55 23.78
C VAL A 551 22.37 -21.49 22.58
N PHE A 552 21.23 -21.80 21.96
CA PHE A 552 21.18 -22.69 20.79
C PHE A 552 21.73 -22.03 19.51
N MET A 553 21.57 -20.72 19.33
CA MET A 553 22.23 -19.97 18.25
C MET A 553 23.76 -20.03 18.39
N LEU A 554 24.29 -19.78 19.59
CA LEU A 554 25.73 -19.87 19.88
C LEU A 554 26.26 -21.30 19.68
N LEU A 555 25.52 -22.32 20.15
CA LEU A 555 25.89 -23.72 19.95
C LEU A 555 25.99 -24.10 18.46
N ILE A 556 25.04 -23.66 17.64
CA ILE A 556 25.05 -23.88 16.18
C ILE A 556 26.26 -23.18 15.54
N PHE A 557 26.56 -21.95 15.95
CA PHE A 557 27.74 -21.21 15.49
C PHE A 557 29.05 -21.93 15.86
N ASP A 558 29.18 -22.40 17.10
CA ASP A 558 30.36 -23.15 17.57
C ASP A 558 30.53 -24.47 16.81
N ILE A 559 29.45 -25.23 16.61
CA ILE A 559 29.48 -26.46 15.80
C ILE A 559 29.95 -26.16 14.37
N TRP A 560 29.44 -25.09 13.76
CA TRP A 560 29.85 -24.65 12.41
C TRP A 560 31.32 -24.21 12.37
N TYR A 561 31.77 -23.42 13.34
CA TYR A 561 33.14 -22.93 13.46
C TYR A 561 34.13 -24.09 13.65
N LEU A 562 33.85 -25.00 14.60
CA LEU A 562 34.66 -26.19 14.84
C LEU A 562 34.70 -27.09 13.60
N ARG A 563 33.56 -27.39 12.96
CA ARG A 563 33.49 -28.18 11.72
C ARG A 563 34.41 -27.61 10.63
N ASN A 564 34.39 -26.28 10.44
CA ASN A 564 35.25 -25.62 9.47
C ASN A 564 36.75 -25.62 9.87
N LYS A 565 37.06 -25.43 11.16
CA LYS A 565 38.42 -25.50 11.72
C LYS A 565 39.03 -26.90 11.56
N TYR A 566 38.29 -27.96 11.87
CA TYR A 566 38.73 -29.34 11.67
C TYR A 566 38.81 -29.73 10.18
N LYS A 567 37.89 -29.29 9.33
CA LYS A 567 37.97 -29.50 7.86
C LYS A 567 39.23 -28.85 7.25
N LYS A 568 39.63 -27.66 7.72
CA LYS A 568 40.92 -27.03 7.37
C LYS A 568 42.12 -27.86 7.87
N LYS A 569 42.12 -28.32 9.13
CA LYS A 569 43.18 -29.21 9.68
C LYS A 569 43.31 -30.54 8.92
N LEU A 570 42.19 -31.16 8.53
CA LEU A 570 42.18 -32.39 7.72
C LEU A 570 42.75 -32.17 6.33
N LYS A 571 42.39 -31.07 5.65
CA LYS A 571 43.03 -30.69 4.36
C LYS A 571 44.53 -30.45 4.51
N LEU A 572 44.97 -29.73 5.55
CA LEU A 572 46.40 -29.50 5.83
C LEU A 572 47.15 -30.82 6.10
N ARG A 573 46.57 -31.75 6.87
CA ARG A 573 47.14 -33.09 7.08
C ARG A 573 47.16 -33.93 5.80
N ALA A 574 46.14 -33.84 4.95
CA ALA A 574 46.11 -34.54 3.65
C ALA A 574 47.15 -33.98 2.66
N VAL A 575 47.37 -32.67 2.65
CA VAL A 575 48.44 -32.03 1.85
C VAL A 575 49.83 -32.41 2.40
N ALA A 576 50.01 -32.42 3.72
CA ALA A 576 51.25 -32.89 4.35
C ALA A 576 51.53 -34.39 4.11
N ALA A 577 50.49 -35.23 4.10
CA ALA A 577 50.62 -36.65 3.72
C ALA A 577 50.91 -36.82 2.22
N GLY A 578 50.30 -35.99 1.36
CA GLY A 578 50.53 -35.96 -0.08
C GLY A 578 52.00 -35.68 -0.45
N ALA A 579 52.73 -34.90 0.36
CA ALA A 579 54.15 -34.67 0.16
C ALA A 579 55.04 -35.91 0.40
N ASN A 580 54.56 -36.90 1.17
CA ASN A 580 55.30 -38.14 1.47
C ASN A 580 54.91 -39.32 0.55
N LEU A 581 53.88 -39.17 -0.29
CA LEU A 581 53.33 -40.26 -1.12
C LEU A 581 54.19 -40.64 -2.34
N GLY A 582 55.25 -39.87 -2.63
CA GLY A 582 56.24 -40.19 -3.67
C GLY A 582 57.07 -41.47 -3.42
N ARG A 583 56.94 -42.12 -2.25
CA ARG A 583 57.63 -43.38 -1.93
C ARG A 583 56.73 -44.62 -1.81
N ILE A 584 55.39 -44.47 -1.85
CA ILE A 584 54.45 -45.59 -1.61
C ILE A 584 53.74 -46.03 -2.90
N ALA A 585 53.86 -45.28 -4.00
CA ALA A 585 53.28 -45.59 -5.30
C ALA A 585 53.82 -46.88 -5.98
N CYS A 586 54.81 -47.57 -5.41
CA CYS A 586 55.18 -48.94 -5.80
C CYS A 586 54.19 -50.03 -5.33
N ILE A 587 53.18 -49.67 -4.52
CA ILE A 587 52.04 -50.54 -4.17
C ILE A 587 50.74 -49.90 -4.69
N LEU A 588 50.73 -49.64 -6.00
CA LEU A 588 49.52 -49.55 -6.80
C LEU A 588 49.47 -50.81 -7.67
N VAL A 589 48.25 -51.23 -8.04
CA VAL A 589 47.92 -52.49 -8.77
C VAL A 589 47.85 -53.75 -7.89
N PHE A 590 46.70 -53.94 -7.23
CA PHE A 590 45.73 -54.99 -7.58
C PHE A 590 44.37 -54.66 -6.91
N ALA A 591 43.25 -55.14 -7.48
CA ALA A 591 41.86 -54.80 -7.09
C ALA A 591 41.44 -53.35 -7.41
N LEU A 592 41.48 -52.90 -8.68
CA LEU A 592 40.59 -53.24 -9.81
C LEU A 592 39.15 -52.74 -9.69
N CYS A 593 38.73 -52.09 -10.79
CA CYS A 593 37.38 -52.01 -11.33
C CYS A 593 36.34 -51.16 -10.56
N ALA A 594 35.48 -50.40 -11.24
CA ALA A 594 35.34 -50.08 -12.67
C ALA A 594 34.33 -48.92 -12.82
N SER A 595 34.30 -48.10 -13.87
CA SER A 595 35.22 -47.90 -15.00
C SER A 595 34.77 -46.69 -15.83
N ASN A 596 35.72 -45.85 -16.24
CA ASN A 596 35.97 -45.37 -17.61
C ASN A 596 34.88 -44.60 -18.42
N LEU A 597 35.19 -43.89 -19.52
CA LEU A 597 36.28 -42.97 -19.94
C LEU A 597 36.02 -42.59 -21.43
N CYS A 598 36.62 -41.50 -21.92
CA CYS A 598 36.75 -41.15 -23.37
C CYS A 598 35.42 -40.85 -24.15
N ALA A 599 35.41 -40.52 -25.45
CA ALA A 599 36.05 -39.46 -26.27
C ALA A 599 35.37 -39.46 -27.68
N CYS A 600 35.51 -38.54 -28.65
CA CYS A 600 36.30 -37.30 -28.81
C CYS A 600 35.75 -36.41 -29.99
N SER A 601 36.45 -35.30 -30.30
CA SER A 601 36.81 -34.70 -31.63
C SER A 601 36.04 -35.09 -32.93
N THR A 602 35.81 -34.26 -33.98
CA THR A 602 36.19 -32.85 -34.34
C THR A 602 35.63 -32.48 -35.74
N ILE A 603 35.49 -31.16 -36.04
CA ILE A 603 35.75 -30.50 -37.36
C ILE A 603 34.75 -30.74 -38.53
N ASN A 604 34.43 -29.82 -39.47
CA ASN A 604 34.50 -28.33 -39.60
C ASN A 604 33.96 -27.93 -41.01
N ILE A 605 33.81 -26.61 -41.32
CA ILE A 605 33.91 -25.99 -42.68
C ILE A 605 32.75 -26.30 -43.70
N GLN A 606 32.21 -25.38 -44.53
CA GLN A 606 32.26 -23.89 -44.65
C GLN A 606 31.23 -23.36 -45.69
N ASN A 607 30.75 -22.12 -45.48
CA ASN A 607 30.59 -21.02 -46.46
C ASN A 607 29.57 -20.97 -47.66
N VAL A 608 29.08 -19.72 -47.84
CA VAL A 608 28.91 -18.93 -49.11
C VAL A 608 27.49 -18.71 -49.72
N THR A 609 26.93 -17.55 -49.33
CA THR A 609 26.24 -16.46 -50.10
C THR A 609 24.94 -16.61 -50.92
N GLN A 610 24.07 -15.60 -50.69
CA GLN A 610 23.41 -14.68 -51.66
C GLN A 610 21.89 -14.76 -51.97
N SER A 611 21.32 -13.54 -52.06
CA SER A 611 20.16 -13.01 -52.83
C SER A 611 18.69 -13.35 -52.53
N SER A 612 17.94 -12.27 -52.21
CA SER A 612 16.62 -11.82 -52.73
C SER A 612 15.32 -12.65 -52.57
N GLY A 613 14.23 -11.95 -52.25
CA GLY A 613 12.84 -12.38 -52.52
C GLY A 613 11.77 -11.70 -51.64
N TYR A 614 10.80 -11.00 -52.25
CA TYR A 614 9.68 -10.30 -51.59
C TYR A 614 8.47 -11.22 -51.33
N SER A 615 7.65 -10.84 -50.33
CA SER A 615 6.18 -11.03 -50.27
C SER A 615 5.65 -10.18 -49.10
N ASP A 616 5.67 -8.85 -49.22
CA ASP A 616 4.61 -8.03 -49.87
C ASP A 616 3.48 -7.66 -48.88
N PRO A 617 3.62 -6.50 -48.20
CA PRO A 617 2.56 -5.83 -47.43
C PRO A 617 1.71 -4.85 -48.26
N ASP A 618 2.01 -4.66 -49.55
CA ASP A 618 1.43 -3.63 -50.39
C ASP A 618 -0.07 -3.92 -50.67
N ALA A 619 -0.47 -5.19 -50.56
CA ALA A 619 -1.87 -5.64 -50.59
C ALA A 619 -2.77 -5.08 -49.47
N VAL A 620 -2.22 -4.46 -48.42
CA VAL A 620 -2.98 -3.75 -47.37
C VAL A 620 -2.93 -2.24 -47.56
N ILE A 621 -1.84 -1.72 -48.13
CA ILE A 621 -1.66 -0.30 -48.41
C ILE A 621 -2.51 0.13 -49.62
N ASP A 622 -2.63 -0.71 -50.65
CA ASP A 622 -3.50 -0.45 -51.82
C ASP A 622 -4.99 -0.33 -51.44
N TYR A 623 -5.45 -1.03 -50.38
CA TYR A 623 -6.82 -0.90 -49.87
C TYR A 623 -7.08 0.44 -49.17
N LEU A 624 -6.04 1.08 -48.64
CA LEU A 624 -6.12 2.38 -47.97
C LEU A 624 -5.91 3.55 -48.94
N LYS A 625 -5.07 3.37 -49.97
CA LYS A 625 -4.83 4.40 -51.00
C LYS A 625 -6.00 4.61 -51.96
N ASP A 626 -6.77 3.55 -52.28
CA ASP A 626 -7.94 3.63 -53.17
C ASP A 626 -9.11 4.48 -52.59
N LYS A 627 -9.05 4.85 -51.29
CA LYS A 627 -10.13 5.57 -50.60
C LYS A 627 -9.85 7.03 -50.25
N ASN A 628 -8.58 7.41 -50.04
CA ASN A 628 -8.22 8.71 -49.47
C ASN A 628 -7.43 9.65 -50.40
N GLY A 629 -6.94 9.18 -51.55
CA GLY A 629 -6.44 10.05 -52.64
C GLY A 629 -5.18 10.88 -52.35
N ASP A 630 -4.00 10.29 -52.54
CA ASP A 630 -2.70 10.94 -52.85
C ASP A 630 -2.29 12.21 -52.06
N GLU A 631 -2.43 12.21 -50.72
CA GLU A 631 -1.53 12.99 -49.83
C GLU A 631 -1.01 12.10 -48.68
N ASP A 632 0.30 12.17 -48.38
CA ASP A 632 0.98 11.42 -47.30
C ASP A 632 0.81 12.16 -45.96
N PRO A 633 0.21 11.56 -44.92
CA PRO A 633 0.16 12.14 -43.58
C PRO A 633 1.36 11.67 -42.75
N GLU A 634 2.59 11.99 -43.18
CA GLU A 634 3.82 11.80 -42.40
C GLU A 634 4.56 13.12 -42.09
N ASP A 635 3.99 14.28 -42.45
CA ASP A 635 4.52 15.61 -42.10
C ASP A 635 3.91 16.15 -40.79
N GLU A 636 4.76 16.89 -40.07
CA GLU A 636 4.66 17.33 -38.67
C GLU A 636 3.28 17.84 -38.18
N ILE A 637 2.68 17.16 -37.19
CA ILE A 637 1.68 17.78 -36.30
C ILE A 637 2.43 18.51 -35.18
N ASP A 638 2.41 19.85 -35.21
CA ASP A 638 2.89 20.68 -34.11
C ASP A 638 2.03 20.43 -32.86
N SER A 639 2.64 19.98 -31.77
CA SER A 639 2.00 19.72 -30.47
C SER A 639 1.18 20.89 -29.87
N LYS A 640 1.24 22.09 -30.48
CA LYS A 640 0.42 23.26 -30.12
C LYS A 640 -0.95 23.34 -30.80
N SER A 641 -1.28 22.45 -31.75
CA SER A 641 -2.56 22.50 -32.48
C SER A 641 -3.70 21.71 -31.82
N LEU A 642 -3.43 20.89 -30.79
CA LEU A 642 -4.41 20.02 -30.12
C LEU A 642 -5.45 20.73 -29.21
N VAL A 643 -5.59 22.06 -29.32
CA VAL A 643 -6.44 22.85 -28.42
C VAL A 643 -7.94 22.73 -28.74
N ASN A 644 -8.31 22.42 -29.99
CA ASN A 644 -9.71 22.39 -30.44
C ASN A 644 -10.08 21.01 -31.04
N VAL A 645 -10.33 20.01 -30.19
CA VAL A 645 -10.75 18.66 -30.62
C VAL A 645 -12.00 18.25 -29.84
N HIS A 646 -13.11 18.00 -30.54
CA HIS A 646 -14.39 17.59 -29.92
C HIS A 646 -14.86 16.21 -30.38
N PHE A 647 -15.54 15.49 -29.48
CA PHE A 647 -16.11 14.17 -29.73
C PHE A 647 -17.51 14.26 -30.37
N SER A 648 -17.61 14.12 -31.69
CA SER A 648 -18.85 14.49 -32.41
C SER A 648 -19.89 13.37 -32.60
N GLN A 649 -19.56 12.07 -32.42
CA GLN A 649 -20.56 10.99 -32.45
C GLN A 649 -20.10 9.65 -31.85
N LYS A 650 -21.00 8.99 -31.10
CA LYS A 650 -20.88 7.57 -30.68
C LYS A 650 -21.45 6.65 -31.76
N GLY A 651 -20.63 5.70 -32.23
CA GLY A 651 -21.04 4.60 -33.12
C GLY A 651 -20.82 3.24 -32.46
N TYR A 652 -21.71 2.28 -32.72
CA TYR A 652 -21.56 0.89 -32.28
C TYR A 652 -21.19 -0.01 -33.45
N ASP A 653 -20.25 -0.92 -33.24
CA ASP A 653 -19.98 -1.99 -34.22
C ASP A 653 -20.99 -3.15 -34.11
N LYS A 654 -20.75 -4.20 -34.91
CA LYS A 654 -21.64 -5.35 -35.04
C LYS A 654 -21.61 -6.29 -33.82
N ASP A 655 -20.59 -6.15 -32.99
CA ASP A 655 -20.35 -6.93 -31.77
C ASP A 655 -20.68 -6.12 -30.50
N GLY A 656 -21.18 -4.89 -30.65
CA GLY A 656 -21.66 -4.03 -29.57
C GLY A 656 -20.60 -3.13 -28.93
N LYS A 657 -19.39 -3.05 -29.49
CA LYS A 657 -18.36 -2.11 -29.00
C LYS A 657 -18.65 -0.69 -29.47
N SER A 658 -18.54 0.26 -28.54
CA SER A 658 -18.68 1.70 -28.80
C SER A 658 -17.35 2.34 -29.19
N TYR A 659 -17.40 3.16 -30.25
CA TYR A 659 -16.27 3.88 -30.83
C TYR A 659 -16.54 5.38 -30.87
N ALA A 660 -15.47 6.16 -30.76
CA ALA A 660 -15.49 7.61 -30.89
C ALA A 660 -14.78 8.06 -32.17
N VAL A 661 -15.28 9.15 -32.77
CA VAL A 661 -14.76 9.74 -34.00
C VAL A 661 -14.19 11.12 -33.69
N LEU A 662 -12.92 11.33 -34.05
CA LEU A 662 -12.23 12.61 -33.88
C LEU A 662 -12.37 13.44 -35.17
N VAL A 663 -12.83 14.68 -35.02
CA VAL A 663 -13.05 15.65 -36.10
C VAL A 663 -12.45 16.99 -35.70
N ASP A 664 -11.72 17.62 -36.62
CA ASP A 664 -11.22 18.99 -36.51
C ASP A 664 -12.16 19.92 -37.29
N GLU A 665 -12.81 20.86 -36.60
CA GLU A 665 -13.75 21.79 -37.22
C GLU A 665 -13.05 22.96 -37.96
N SER A 666 -11.73 23.16 -37.77
CA SER A 666 -11.00 24.27 -38.39
C SER A 666 -10.81 24.13 -39.91
N THR A 667 -10.95 22.91 -40.45
CA THR A 667 -10.71 22.58 -41.87
C THR A 667 -11.97 22.21 -42.65
N GLY A 668 -13.06 21.84 -41.97
CA GLY A 668 -14.40 21.67 -42.56
C GLY A 668 -14.66 20.36 -43.34
N GLU A 669 -13.65 19.53 -43.62
CA GLU A 669 -13.85 18.17 -44.16
C GLU A 669 -12.79 17.14 -43.66
N GLN A 670 -13.27 15.90 -43.53
CA GLN A 670 -12.58 14.63 -43.22
C GLN A 670 -12.33 14.26 -41.74
N VAL A 671 -12.60 12.98 -41.47
CA VAL A 671 -12.43 12.29 -40.18
C VAL A 671 -10.96 11.95 -39.97
N ILE A 672 -10.39 12.35 -38.83
CA ILE A 672 -8.95 12.15 -38.55
C ILE A 672 -8.66 10.73 -38.07
N ARG A 673 -9.44 10.21 -37.11
CA ARG A 673 -9.24 8.87 -36.55
C ARG A 673 -10.52 8.32 -35.91
N VAL A 674 -10.68 7.00 -35.96
CA VAL A 674 -11.66 6.24 -35.17
C VAL A 674 -10.90 5.53 -34.06
N ILE A 675 -11.27 5.76 -32.81
CA ILE A 675 -10.61 5.18 -31.63
C ILE A 675 -11.60 4.44 -30.73
N SER A 676 -11.09 3.46 -30.00
CA SER A 676 -11.83 2.79 -28.93
C SER A 676 -11.98 3.69 -27.70
N LEU A 677 -13.01 3.47 -26.86
CA LEU A 677 -13.14 4.21 -25.60
C LEU A 677 -11.97 3.96 -24.62
N GLU A 678 -11.35 2.79 -24.68
CA GLU A 678 -10.13 2.45 -23.92
C GLU A 678 -8.90 3.25 -24.42
N GLU A 679 -8.77 3.49 -25.73
CA GLU A 679 -7.79 4.45 -26.28
C GLU A 679 -8.14 5.90 -25.90
N ALA A 680 -9.41 6.30 -25.91
CA ALA A 680 -9.81 7.65 -25.53
C ALA A 680 -9.48 7.95 -24.06
N ALA A 681 -9.70 6.98 -23.16
CA ALA A 681 -9.25 7.07 -21.77
C ALA A 681 -7.73 7.13 -21.64
N GLY A 682 -6.99 6.28 -22.37
CA GLY A 682 -5.52 6.31 -22.38
C GLY A 682 -4.92 7.61 -22.92
N ILE A 683 -5.59 8.28 -23.87
CA ILE A 683 -5.21 9.61 -24.38
C ILE A 683 -5.47 10.71 -23.33
N MET A 684 -6.45 10.53 -22.42
CA MET A 684 -6.64 11.42 -21.26
C MET A 684 -5.62 11.17 -20.14
N GLU A 685 -5.07 9.94 -20.02
CA GLU A 685 -3.99 9.61 -19.09
C GLU A 685 -2.59 10.05 -19.59
N GLU A 686 -2.34 10.02 -20.91
CA GLU A 686 -1.07 10.49 -21.51
C GLU A 686 -1.03 12.01 -21.70
N GLU A 687 -0.51 12.71 -20.69
CA GLU A 687 -0.03 14.10 -20.78
C GLU A 687 -1.07 15.15 -21.28
N ILE A 688 -2.11 15.39 -20.48
CA ILE A 688 -2.38 16.79 -20.09
C ILE A 688 -1.54 17.06 -18.82
N PRO A 689 -0.28 17.53 -18.94
CA PRO A 689 0.33 18.22 -17.83
C PRO A 689 -0.50 19.47 -17.64
N VAL A 690 -1.40 19.45 -16.66
CA VAL A 690 -2.04 20.68 -16.17
C VAL A 690 -0.94 21.51 -15.55
N THR A 691 -0.26 22.28 -16.41
CA THR A 691 0.84 23.14 -16.02
C THR A 691 0.31 24.10 -14.98
N ALA A 692 1.17 24.55 -14.06
CA ALA A 692 0.74 25.43 -12.98
C ALA A 692 0.15 26.78 -13.45
N GLY A 693 0.10 27.05 -14.76
CA GLY A 693 -0.59 28.18 -15.37
C GLY A 693 -2.04 27.91 -15.84
N LEU A 694 -2.50 26.66 -16.00
CA LEU A 694 -3.85 26.43 -16.56
C LEU A 694 -4.96 26.88 -15.61
N TYR A 695 -4.90 26.51 -14.33
CA TYR A 695 -5.88 27.01 -13.35
C TYR A 695 -5.74 28.53 -13.12
N ASP A 696 -4.54 29.09 -13.29
CA ASP A 696 -4.32 30.55 -13.30
C ASP A 696 -4.99 31.23 -14.51
N GLU A 697 -5.07 30.56 -15.66
CA GLU A 697 -5.74 31.07 -16.88
C GLU A 697 -7.26 30.90 -16.77
N LEU A 698 -7.75 29.72 -16.36
CA LEU A 698 -9.17 29.43 -16.13
C LEU A 698 -9.79 30.37 -15.08
N LEU A 699 -9.11 30.61 -13.95
CA LEU A 699 -9.59 31.55 -12.93
C LEU A 699 -9.64 33.00 -13.46
N ARG A 700 -8.72 33.40 -14.34
CA ARG A 700 -8.77 34.73 -14.99
C ARG A 700 -9.92 34.84 -15.98
N GLU A 701 -10.21 33.78 -16.71
CA GLU A 701 -11.33 33.72 -17.64
C GLU A 701 -12.67 33.75 -16.91
N ASP A 702 -12.84 32.93 -15.86
CA ASP A 702 -14.08 32.88 -15.09
C ASP A 702 -14.35 34.19 -14.34
N VAL A 703 -13.34 34.85 -13.75
CA VAL A 703 -13.51 36.21 -13.17
C VAL A 703 -13.94 37.22 -14.25
N GLN A 704 -13.42 37.12 -15.48
CA GLN A 704 -13.85 37.99 -16.59
C GLN A 704 -15.26 37.67 -17.10
N LYS A 705 -15.66 36.39 -17.13
CA LYS A 705 -17.02 35.95 -17.49
C LYS A 705 -18.04 36.46 -16.47
N VAL A 706 -17.76 36.32 -15.17
CA VAL A 706 -18.62 36.86 -14.10
C VAL A 706 -18.75 38.39 -14.26
N LEU A 707 -17.63 39.12 -14.43
CA LEU A 707 -17.66 40.57 -14.68
C LEU A 707 -18.45 40.98 -15.94
N ALA A 708 -18.52 40.13 -16.97
CA ALA A 708 -19.25 40.39 -18.21
C ALA A 708 -20.75 40.11 -18.11
N ASN A 709 -21.15 38.98 -17.50
CA ASN A 709 -22.54 38.52 -17.43
C ASN A 709 -23.34 39.20 -16.31
N TYR A 710 -22.67 39.65 -15.24
CA TYR A 710 -23.25 40.29 -14.06
C TYR A 710 -24.30 41.41 -14.30
N ARG A 711 -24.36 41.99 -15.51
CA ARG A 711 -25.33 43.04 -15.87
C ARG A 711 -26.68 42.54 -16.39
N THR A 712 -26.87 41.23 -16.60
CA THR A 712 -28.11 40.66 -17.15
C THR A 712 -28.94 39.82 -16.17
N ASP A 713 -28.37 39.48 -15.02
CA ASP A 713 -28.77 38.29 -14.27
C ASP A 713 -29.63 38.59 -13.02
N SER A 714 -30.27 37.54 -12.48
CA SER A 714 -31.32 37.59 -11.45
C SER A 714 -30.80 37.99 -10.06
N LEU A 715 -31.70 38.27 -9.11
CA LEU A 715 -31.32 38.54 -7.72
C LEU A 715 -30.53 37.37 -7.11
N LYS A 716 -30.99 36.13 -7.37
CA LYS A 716 -30.37 34.91 -6.85
C LYS A 716 -28.90 34.84 -7.30
N ASP A 717 -28.68 34.90 -8.61
CA ASP A 717 -27.38 34.76 -9.27
C ASP A 717 -26.34 35.75 -8.71
N ARG A 718 -26.76 36.98 -8.38
CA ARG A 718 -25.91 38.00 -7.72
C ARG A 718 -25.49 37.58 -6.30
N ILE A 719 -26.44 37.07 -5.50
CA ILE A 719 -26.19 36.56 -4.14
C ILE A 719 -25.22 35.37 -4.20
N ILE A 720 -25.34 34.49 -5.20
CA ILE A 720 -24.42 33.36 -5.43
C ILE A 720 -23.01 33.86 -5.73
N CYS A 721 -22.85 34.70 -6.76
CA CYS A 721 -21.54 35.23 -7.17
C CYS A 721 -20.83 35.99 -6.04
N GLU A 722 -21.56 36.77 -5.24
CA GLU A 722 -20.96 37.49 -4.11
C GLU A 722 -20.57 36.56 -2.96
N THR A 723 -21.37 35.51 -2.69
CA THR A 723 -21.01 34.51 -1.68
C THR A 723 -19.69 33.83 -2.02
N ASP A 724 -19.53 33.39 -3.27
CA ASP A 724 -18.30 32.76 -3.79
C ASP A 724 -17.09 33.71 -3.73
N ALA A 725 -17.27 34.97 -4.16
CA ALA A 725 -16.22 35.99 -4.10
C ALA A 725 -15.78 36.31 -2.65
N LEU A 726 -16.73 36.45 -1.73
CA LEU A 726 -16.45 36.69 -0.30
C LEU A 726 -15.73 35.49 0.35
N LEU A 727 -16.08 34.25 -0.03
CA LEU A 727 -15.38 33.05 0.45
C LEU A 727 -13.94 32.98 -0.07
N CYS A 728 -13.69 33.35 -1.33
CA CYS A 728 -12.34 33.49 -1.88
C CYS A 728 -11.50 34.50 -1.08
N MET A 729 -12.08 35.65 -0.72
CA MET A 729 -11.40 36.69 0.07
C MET A 729 -11.12 36.24 1.51
N GLU A 730 -12.05 35.51 2.13
CA GLU A 730 -11.91 35.00 3.49
C GLU A 730 -10.82 33.92 3.62
N VAL A 731 -10.81 32.95 2.70
CA VAL A 731 -9.98 31.75 2.81
C VAL A 731 -8.64 31.92 2.06
N PHE A 732 -8.63 32.68 0.97
CA PHE A 732 -7.48 32.83 0.06
C PHE A 732 -7.18 34.32 -0.29
N PRO A 733 -7.03 35.23 0.69
CA PRO A 733 -6.95 36.69 0.45
C PRO A 733 -5.88 37.09 -0.57
N ASP A 734 -4.65 36.58 -0.44
CA ASP A 734 -3.55 36.87 -1.38
C ASP A 734 -3.85 36.45 -2.83
N LYS A 735 -4.68 35.40 -3.01
CA LYS A 735 -5.12 34.95 -4.33
C LYS A 735 -6.28 35.80 -4.82
N ALA A 736 -7.26 36.10 -3.97
CA ALA A 736 -8.40 36.96 -4.32
C ALA A 736 -7.94 38.32 -4.89
N ASP A 737 -6.96 38.96 -4.23
CA ASP A 737 -6.32 40.19 -4.72
C ASP A 737 -5.57 39.97 -6.05
N ARG A 738 -4.77 38.89 -6.18
CA ARG A 738 -3.98 38.57 -7.38
C ARG A 738 -4.82 38.34 -8.64
N PHE A 739 -6.07 37.91 -8.48
CA PHE A 739 -6.99 37.60 -9.58
C PHE A 739 -8.11 38.64 -9.76
N GLY A 740 -8.20 39.67 -8.90
CA GLY A 740 -9.17 40.76 -9.03
C GLY A 740 -10.54 40.46 -8.41
N ILE A 741 -10.65 39.39 -7.61
CA ILE A 741 -11.90 38.99 -6.94
C ILE A 741 -12.33 40.04 -5.91
N THR A 742 -11.36 40.68 -5.24
CA THR A 742 -11.60 41.81 -4.30
C THR A 742 -12.26 43.02 -4.98
N GLU A 743 -11.86 43.35 -6.22
CA GLU A 743 -12.45 44.45 -6.99
C GLU A 743 -13.85 44.09 -7.54
N LEU A 744 -14.07 42.81 -7.84
CA LEU A 744 -15.38 42.25 -8.20
C LEU A 744 -16.34 42.33 -7.00
N SER A 745 -16.00 41.75 -5.84
CA SER A 745 -16.88 41.74 -4.66
C SER A 745 -17.27 43.14 -4.21
N GLY A 746 -16.35 44.12 -4.22
CA GLY A 746 -16.70 45.51 -3.92
C GLY A 746 -17.81 46.09 -4.81
N GLN A 747 -17.88 45.69 -6.09
CA GLN A 747 -18.96 46.10 -7.01
C GLN A 747 -20.25 45.29 -6.80
N LEU A 748 -20.13 43.98 -6.57
CA LEU A 748 -21.26 43.10 -6.28
C LEU A 748 -21.98 43.54 -4.99
N ALA A 749 -21.23 43.77 -3.91
CA ALA A 749 -21.72 44.16 -2.60
C ALA A 749 -22.51 45.48 -2.66
N ASP A 750 -21.96 46.52 -3.30
CA ASP A 750 -22.62 47.82 -3.45
C ASP A 750 -23.95 47.70 -4.20
N ASP A 751 -23.99 46.94 -5.30
CA ASP A 751 -25.23 46.70 -6.04
C ASP A 751 -26.23 45.90 -5.22
N ILE A 752 -25.80 44.84 -4.52
CA ILE A 752 -26.64 44.00 -3.64
C ILE A 752 -27.29 44.85 -2.54
N VAL A 753 -26.54 45.76 -1.90
CA VAL A 753 -27.11 46.72 -0.93
C VAL A 753 -28.11 47.67 -1.59
N ASN A 754 -27.93 48.05 -2.84
CA ASN A 754 -28.80 48.99 -3.55
C ASN A 754 -30.05 48.34 -4.18
N ILE A 755 -30.28 47.03 -4.02
CA ILE A 755 -31.45 46.33 -4.56
C ILE A 755 -32.76 46.90 -3.95
N PRO A 756 -33.79 47.19 -4.77
CA PRO A 756 -35.09 47.64 -4.28
C PRO A 756 -35.77 46.58 -3.41
N GLU A 757 -36.16 46.97 -2.19
CA GLU A 757 -36.73 46.07 -1.17
C GLU A 757 -38.01 45.34 -1.64
N ASN A 758 -38.73 45.91 -2.63
CA ASN A 758 -39.91 45.30 -3.25
C ASN A 758 -39.62 44.11 -4.18
N ASN A 759 -38.35 43.70 -4.35
CA ASN A 759 -37.93 42.59 -5.22
C ASN A 759 -37.56 41.31 -4.46
N ILE A 760 -37.68 41.28 -3.13
CA ILE A 760 -37.42 40.12 -2.26
C ILE A 760 -38.78 39.65 -1.74
N PHE A 761 -39.17 38.41 -2.06
CA PHE A 761 -40.57 37.97 -1.94
C PHE A 761 -40.78 36.81 -0.96
N ASP A 762 -39.80 35.91 -0.79
CA ASP A 762 -39.94 34.70 0.04
C ASP A 762 -39.04 34.70 1.30
N ILE A 763 -39.39 33.88 2.28
CA ILE A 763 -38.67 33.72 3.56
C ILE A 763 -37.26 33.19 3.33
N LEU A 764 -37.06 32.26 2.37
CA LEU A 764 -35.75 31.74 1.97
C LEU A 764 -34.83 32.87 1.47
N GLU A 765 -35.31 33.64 0.48
CA GLU A 765 -34.56 34.78 -0.09
C GLU A 765 -34.19 35.82 0.98
N LYS A 766 -35.05 36.05 1.99
CA LYS A 766 -34.77 36.96 3.10
C LYS A 766 -33.64 36.47 4.01
N TYR A 767 -33.54 35.16 4.26
CA TYR A 767 -32.44 34.59 5.02
C TYR A 767 -31.12 34.64 4.23
N ASP A 768 -31.11 34.21 2.96
CA ASP A 768 -29.89 34.24 2.13
C ASP A 768 -29.36 35.67 1.95
N TYR A 769 -30.25 36.61 1.64
CA TYR A 769 -29.88 38.03 1.51
C TYR A 769 -29.38 38.62 2.83
N ALA A 770 -29.94 38.21 3.98
CA ALA A 770 -29.42 38.60 5.29
C ALA A 770 -28.04 38.00 5.58
N ALA A 771 -27.80 36.73 5.19
CA ALA A 771 -26.52 36.06 5.37
C ALA A 771 -25.41 36.72 4.55
N VAL A 772 -25.64 36.96 3.25
CA VAL A 772 -24.67 37.60 2.36
C VAL A 772 -24.38 39.04 2.75
N LEU A 773 -25.39 39.85 3.10
CA LEU A 773 -25.16 41.20 3.60
C LEU A 773 -24.37 41.22 4.92
N ALA A 774 -24.62 40.27 5.82
CA ALA A 774 -23.86 40.14 7.07
C ALA A 774 -22.41 39.71 6.81
N LYS A 775 -22.19 38.80 5.85
CA LYS A 775 -20.86 38.35 5.41
C LYS A 775 -20.07 39.49 4.75
N ALA A 776 -20.68 40.22 3.82
CA ALA A 776 -20.08 41.37 3.14
C ALA A 776 -19.69 42.46 4.15
N ALA A 777 -20.59 42.81 5.08
CA ALA A 777 -20.32 43.80 6.13
C ALA A 777 -19.26 43.35 7.16
N TYR A 778 -18.94 42.06 7.22
CA TYR A 778 -17.88 41.52 8.09
C TYR A 778 -16.52 41.48 7.38
N ILE A 779 -16.47 41.06 6.11
CA ILE A 779 -15.23 40.88 5.35
C ILE A 779 -14.73 42.23 4.78
N LEU A 780 -15.64 43.09 4.34
CA LEU A 780 -15.31 44.38 3.72
C LEU A 780 -15.29 45.50 4.78
N GLU A 781 -14.38 45.45 5.74
CA GLU A 781 -14.36 46.36 6.91
C GLU A 781 -14.34 47.88 6.55
N ASP A 782 -13.72 48.26 5.42
CA ASP A 782 -13.60 49.64 4.94
C ASP A 782 -14.71 50.05 3.92
N TRP A 783 -15.73 49.21 3.71
CA TRP A 783 -16.79 49.44 2.72
C TRP A 783 -17.79 50.51 3.17
N GLU A 784 -18.00 51.54 2.34
CA GLU A 784 -18.84 52.72 2.66
C GLU A 784 -20.30 52.34 3.00
N SER A 785 -20.79 51.22 2.45
CA SER A 785 -22.15 50.72 2.68
C SER A 785 -22.26 49.68 3.81
N ALA A 786 -21.19 49.31 4.53
CA ALA A 786 -21.19 48.22 5.51
C ALA A 786 -22.19 48.39 6.66
N ASP A 787 -22.32 49.60 7.22
CA ASP A 787 -23.32 49.90 8.26
C ASP A 787 -24.76 49.73 7.73
N ILE A 788 -25.00 50.06 6.45
CA ILE A 788 -26.31 49.92 5.79
C ILE A 788 -26.61 48.45 5.49
N ALA A 789 -25.62 47.70 5.02
CA ALA A 789 -25.69 46.26 4.80
C ALA A 789 -26.06 45.53 6.11
N LYS A 790 -25.40 45.88 7.20
CA LYS A 790 -25.68 45.37 8.55
C LYS A 790 -27.11 45.68 9.02
N GLU A 791 -27.55 46.93 8.93
CA GLU A 791 -28.93 47.31 9.34
C GLU A 791 -29.97 46.54 8.51
N LYS A 792 -29.74 46.38 7.21
CA LYS A 792 -30.59 45.56 6.33
C LYS A 792 -30.58 44.09 6.71
N ALA A 793 -29.42 43.49 6.97
CA ALA A 793 -29.29 42.08 7.35
C ALA A 793 -30.07 41.76 8.64
N GLU A 794 -29.90 42.57 9.70
CA GLU A 794 -30.65 42.39 10.95
C GLU A 794 -32.17 42.57 10.76
N ARG A 795 -32.58 43.47 9.86
CA ARG A 795 -33.99 43.70 9.54
C ARG A 795 -34.61 42.54 8.76
N PHE A 796 -33.96 42.07 7.68
CA PHE A 796 -34.49 40.97 6.86
C PHE A 796 -34.55 39.64 7.62
N PHE A 797 -33.53 39.33 8.44
CA PHE A 797 -33.58 38.18 9.35
C PHE A 797 -34.79 38.27 10.28
N LYS A 798 -35.04 39.44 10.87
CA LYS A 798 -36.17 39.65 11.77
C LYS A 798 -37.53 39.60 11.07
N GLU A 799 -37.63 40.07 9.83
CA GLU A 799 -38.85 39.96 9.02
C GLU A 799 -39.15 38.48 8.70
N ALA A 800 -38.14 37.72 8.28
CA ALA A 800 -38.24 36.27 8.07
C ALA A 800 -38.73 35.54 9.33
N GLU A 801 -38.09 35.77 10.50
CA GLU A 801 -38.51 35.19 11.79
C GLU A 801 -39.96 35.54 12.19
N THR A 802 -40.54 36.64 11.68
CA THR A 802 -41.95 37.00 11.94
C THR A 802 -42.95 36.39 10.96
N GLU A 803 -42.52 36.05 9.75
CA GLU A 803 -43.35 35.40 8.71
C GLU A 803 -43.33 33.86 8.84
N GLN A 804 -42.26 33.30 9.42
CA GLN A 804 -42.03 31.88 9.68
C GLN A 804 -43.09 31.18 10.57
N ALA A 805 -44.06 31.91 11.12
CA ALA A 805 -45.04 31.37 12.07
C ALA A 805 -46.10 30.42 11.47
N ASP A 806 -46.29 30.41 10.14
CA ASP A 806 -47.43 29.74 9.49
C ASP A 806 -47.08 28.71 8.37
N GLU A 807 -45.84 28.64 7.83
CA GLU A 807 -45.44 27.65 6.79
C GLU A 807 -44.05 27.02 7.04
N GLY A 808 -43.68 26.02 6.22
CA GLY A 808 -42.53 25.11 6.45
C GLY A 808 -41.17 25.81 6.53
N GLU A 809 -40.31 25.37 7.46
CA GLU A 809 -39.14 26.14 7.88
C GLU A 809 -37.89 25.92 7.00
N PRO A 810 -37.27 26.97 6.41
CA PRO A 810 -36.00 26.86 5.69
C PRO A 810 -34.81 26.83 6.67
N VAL A 811 -34.67 25.70 7.39
CA VAL A 811 -33.73 25.54 8.52
C VAL A 811 -32.28 25.84 8.16
N ALA A 812 -31.82 25.44 6.97
CA ALA A 812 -30.44 25.64 6.52
C ALA A 812 -30.11 27.13 6.28
N ALA A 813 -30.95 27.87 5.55
CA ALA A 813 -30.78 29.31 5.34
C ALA A 813 -30.92 30.11 6.64
N ARG A 814 -31.85 29.72 7.52
CA ARG A 814 -31.97 30.29 8.87
C ARG A 814 -30.69 30.13 9.68
N LEU A 815 -30.09 28.94 9.66
CA LEU A 815 -28.82 28.65 10.31
C LEU A 815 -27.69 29.52 9.75
N TRP A 816 -27.57 29.60 8.43
CA TRP A 816 -26.54 30.40 7.77
C TRP A 816 -26.64 31.89 8.12
N ALA A 817 -27.81 32.49 7.99
CA ALA A 817 -28.06 33.88 8.34
C ALA A 817 -27.80 34.17 9.82
N ALA A 818 -28.18 33.25 10.72
CA ALA A 818 -27.91 33.38 12.15
C ALA A 818 -26.40 33.25 12.47
N ALA A 819 -25.67 32.37 11.79
CA ALA A 819 -24.23 32.23 11.97
C ALA A 819 -23.46 33.47 11.49
N GLU A 820 -23.80 34.00 10.32
CA GLU A 820 -23.20 35.24 9.78
C GLU A 820 -23.53 36.46 10.63
N LEU A 821 -24.79 36.65 11.05
CA LEU A 821 -25.16 37.72 11.98
C LEU A 821 -24.52 37.55 13.37
N TYR A 822 -24.30 36.33 13.84
CA TYR A 822 -23.53 36.11 15.06
C TYR A 822 -22.06 36.50 14.88
N ARG A 823 -21.43 36.12 13.76
CA ARG A 823 -20.05 36.49 13.42
C ARG A 823 -19.86 38.00 13.29
N LEU A 824 -20.81 38.71 12.67
CA LEU A 824 -20.77 40.16 12.51
C LEU A 824 -21.03 40.94 13.82
N THR A 825 -21.87 40.43 14.73
CA THR A 825 -22.41 41.24 15.84
C THR A 825 -22.10 40.74 17.25
N GLY A 826 -21.73 39.46 17.41
CA GLY A 826 -21.53 38.81 18.70
C GLY A 826 -22.81 38.69 19.56
N GLN A 827 -23.99 39.01 19.01
CA GLN A 827 -25.24 39.00 19.77
C GLN A 827 -25.70 37.58 20.12
N LYS A 828 -25.98 37.35 21.40
CA LYS A 828 -26.39 36.02 21.92
C LYS A 828 -27.70 35.50 21.33
N THR A 829 -28.54 36.38 20.79
CA THR A 829 -29.78 36.03 20.09
C THR A 829 -29.50 35.10 18.92
N TYR A 830 -28.63 35.52 17.99
CA TYR A 830 -28.27 34.73 16.81
C TYR A 830 -27.55 33.43 17.18
N ARG A 831 -26.60 33.48 18.13
CA ARG A 831 -25.97 32.25 18.67
C ARG A 831 -26.99 31.26 19.25
N SER A 832 -28.07 31.74 19.89
CA SER A 832 -29.09 30.84 20.45
C SER A 832 -29.90 30.13 19.36
N VAL A 833 -30.00 30.70 18.15
CA VAL A 833 -30.60 30.04 16.98
C VAL A 833 -29.65 28.97 16.43
N VAL A 834 -28.37 29.32 16.24
CA VAL A 834 -27.32 28.37 15.78
C VAL A 834 -27.19 27.18 16.74
N ASP A 835 -27.03 27.44 18.05
CA ASP A 835 -26.91 26.41 19.08
C ASP A 835 -28.18 25.54 19.21
N ALA A 836 -29.36 26.03 18.79
CA ALA A 836 -30.61 25.26 18.83
C ALA A 836 -30.77 24.36 17.60
N ILE A 837 -30.41 24.83 16.40
CA ILE A 837 -30.51 24.05 15.16
C ILE A 837 -29.47 22.93 15.16
N ALA A 838 -28.19 23.30 15.34
CA ALA A 838 -27.05 22.40 15.14
C ALA A 838 -26.76 21.45 16.32
N MET A 839 -27.66 21.39 17.32
CA MET A 839 -27.64 20.32 18.34
C MET A 839 -28.45 19.09 17.95
N ASP A 840 -29.51 19.24 17.16
CA ASP A 840 -30.42 18.14 16.82
C ASP A 840 -30.06 17.49 15.47
N VAL A 841 -29.86 18.31 14.42
CA VAL A 841 -29.40 17.87 13.09
C VAL A 841 -28.48 18.95 12.53
N VAL A 842 -27.33 18.57 11.98
CA VAL A 842 -26.45 19.46 11.23
C VAL A 842 -27.03 19.58 9.80
N PRO A 843 -27.49 20.75 9.34
CA PRO A 843 -27.95 20.90 7.97
C PRO A 843 -26.75 20.81 7.02
N GLU A 844 -26.90 20.02 5.98
CA GLU A 844 -25.89 19.75 4.95
C GLU A 844 -26.03 20.73 3.77
N GLY A 845 -25.12 20.64 2.80
CA GLY A 845 -25.22 21.32 1.51
C GLY A 845 -24.56 22.71 1.39
N PHE A 846 -24.24 23.06 0.13
CA PHE A 846 -23.74 24.38 -0.31
C PHE A 846 -24.63 25.04 -1.36
N THR A 847 -25.82 24.50 -1.61
CA THR A 847 -26.78 25.14 -2.52
C THR A 847 -27.52 26.25 -1.76
N PHE A 848 -28.15 27.17 -2.49
CA PHE A 848 -29.02 28.18 -1.87
C PHE A 848 -30.40 27.60 -1.47
N GLU A 849 -30.69 26.36 -1.85
CA GLU A 849 -31.86 25.62 -1.34
C GLU A 849 -31.53 24.95 0.02
N GLU A 850 -30.29 24.48 0.19
CA GLU A 850 -29.77 23.88 1.43
C GLU A 850 -28.36 24.45 1.77
N PRO A 851 -28.25 25.71 2.26
CA PRO A 851 -26.96 26.38 2.52
C PRO A 851 -26.34 26.02 3.88
N GLY A 852 -26.55 24.78 4.34
CA GLY A 852 -26.25 24.37 5.71
C GLY A 852 -24.78 24.54 6.08
N TYR A 853 -23.90 24.12 5.19
CA TYR A 853 -22.45 24.17 5.39
C TYR A 853 -21.88 25.59 5.45
N PHE A 854 -22.43 26.56 4.69
CA PHE A 854 -22.02 27.96 4.84
C PHE A 854 -22.26 28.47 6.27
N GLY A 855 -23.37 28.05 6.90
CA GLY A 855 -23.65 28.36 8.31
C GLY A 855 -22.67 27.71 9.29
N LEU A 856 -22.27 26.45 9.06
CA LEU A 856 -21.31 25.78 9.94
C LEU A 856 -19.95 26.48 9.90
N PHE A 857 -19.44 26.78 8.70
CA PHE A 857 -18.16 27.45 8.53
C PHE A 857 -18.18 28.89 9.07
N ALA A 858 -19.26 29.65 8.84
CA ALA A 858 -19.43 30.98 9.42
C ALA A 858 -19.42 30.95 10.96
N TYR A 859 -20.02 29.92 11.58
CA TYR A 859 -19.99 29.74 13.03
C TYR A 859 -18.61 29.31 13.54
N LEU A 860 -17.95 28.35 12.88
CA LEU A 860 -16.59 27.89 13.22
C LEU A 860 -15.56 29.03 13.15
N MET A 861 -15.71 29.95 12.19
CA MET A 861 -14.82 31.10 11.98
C MET A 861 -15.25 32.37 12.76
N ALA A 862 -16.25 32.29 13.65
CA ALA A 862 -16.70 33.45 14.41
C ALA A 862 -15.63 33.91 15.43
N PRO A 863 -15.32 35.22 15.54
CA PRO A 863 -14.32 35.74 16.48
C PRO A 863 -14.83 35.79 17.94
N TYR A 864 -16.04 35.28 18.20
CA TYR A 864 -16.71 35.27 19.49
C TYR A 864 -16.82 33.85 20.04
N PRO A 865 -16.95 33.64 21.37
CA PRO A 865 -17.02 32.30 21.93
C PRO A 865 -18.22 31.52 21.42
N THR A 866 -17.98 30.45 20.66
CA THR A 866 -18.98 29.51 20.12
C THR A 866 -19.36 28.44 21.16
N ASN A 867 -20.12 27.43 20.74
CA ASN A 867 -20.42 26.24 21.55
C ASN A 867 -19.54 25.07 21.10
N TYR A 868 -18.65 24.64 22.01
CA TYR A 868 -17.68 23.58 21.73
C TYR A 868 -18.31 22.29 21.17
N ASN A 869 -19.38 21.79 21.79
CA ASN A 869 -20.03 20.54 21.36
C ASN A 869 -20.62 20.68 19.95
N VAL A 870 -21.21 21.83 19.64
CA VAL A 870 -21.77 22.13 18.31
C VAL A 870 -20.64 22.16 17.28
N CYS A 871 -19.56 22.90 17.55
CA CYS A 871 -18.40 22.95 16.65
C CYS A 871 -17.72 21.59 16.44
N THR A 872 -17.61 20.75 17.48
CA THR A 872 -17.08 19.38 17.35
C THR A 872 -17.97 18.49 16.50
N ASN A 873 -19.29 18.51 16.72
CA ASN A 873 -20.23 17.75 15.89
C ASN A 873 -20.17 18.21 14.42
N MET A 874 -20.25 19.51 14.18
CA MET A 874 -20.14 20.10 12.84
C MET A 874 -18.85 19.68 12.10
N MET A 875 -17.69 19.75 12.77
CA MET A 875 -16.44 19.32 12.15
C MET A 875 -16.41 17.81 11.90
N ASN A 876 -16.91 16.98 12.82
CA ASN A 876 -16.90 15.53 12.65
C ASN A 876 -17.71 15.09 11.42
N GLU A 877 -18.91 15.65 11.20
CA GLU A 877 -19.73 15.32 10.02
C GLU A 877 -19.04 15.78 8.71
N VAL A 878 -18.55 17.02 8.66
CA VAL A 878 -17.81 17.56 7.50
C VAL A 878 -16.58 16.70 7.16
N PHE A 879 -15.80 16.29 8.17
CA PHE A 879 -14.67 15.39 7.97
C PHE A 879 -15.10 13.97 7.58
N LEU A 880 -16.22 13.46 8.10
CA LEU A 880 -16.74 12.15 7.72
C LEU A 880 -17.09 12.14 6.23
N GLU A 881 -17.90 13.10 5.78
CA GLU A 881 -18.35 13.18 4.39
C GLU A 881 -17.19 13.40 3.42
N ALA A 882 -16.29 14.36 3.70
CA ALA A 882 -15.10 14.58 2.88
C ALA A 882 -14.20 13.32 2.77
N ASN A 883 -14.11 12.53 3.84
CA ASN A 883 -13.38 11.26 3.83
C ASN A 883 -14.12 10.11 3.12
N GLU A 884 -15.45 10.10 3.07
CA GLU A 884 -16.20 9.16 2.23
C GLU A 884 -16.08 9.53 0.73
N LEU A 885 -16.08 10.82 0.40
CA LEU A 885 -15.91 11.28 -0.97
C LEU A 885 -14.56 10.85 -1.59
N ILE A 886 -13.44 11.00 -0.87
CA ILE A 886 -12.13 10.58 -1.41
C ILE A 886 -11.87 9.07 -1.45
N LYS A 887 -12.81 8.25 -0.96
CA LYS A 887 -12.74 6.77 -1.11
C LYS A 887 -13.30 6.30 -2.46
N ILE A 888 -13.90 7.19 -3.24
CA ILE A 888 -14.48 6.87 -4.55
C ILE A 888 -13.34 6.56 -5.55
N PRO A 889 -13.38 5.42 -6.25
CA PRO A 889 -12.37 5.08 -7.26
C PRO A 889 -12.33 6.08 -8.42
N ILE A 890 -11.15 6.40 -8.94
CA ILE A 890 -10.93 7.40 -10.01
C ILE A 890 -11.70 7.03 -11.31
N ASP A 891 -11.86 5.74 -11.59
CA ASP A 891 -12.67 5.24 -12.71
C ASP A 891 -14.19 5.41 -12.49
N GLU A 892 -14.64 5.52 -11.24
CA GLU A 892 -16.00 5.93 -10.88
C GLU A 892 -16.15 7.46 -10.76
N GLU A 893 -15.09 8.22 -10.43
CA GLU A 893 -15.10 9.69 -10.40
C GLU A 893 -15.48 10.28 -11.78
N PHE A 894 -14.97 9.70 -12.87
CA PHE A 894 -15.28 10.13 -14.23
C PHE A 894 -16.59 9.56 -14.81
N ALA A 895 -17.26 8.66 -14.07
CA ALA A 895 -18.48 7.97 -14.49
C ALA A 895 -19.72 8.24 -13.62
N ASP A 896 -19.54 8.89 -12.46
CA ASP A 896 -20.48 9.06 -11.33
C ASP A 896 -21.55 7.96 -11.22
N THR A 897 -21.08 6.75 -10.88
CA THR A 897 -21.90 5.54 -10.75
C THR A 897 -22.93 5.60 -9.61
N ARG A 898 -22.90 6.64 -8.76
CA ARG A 898 -23.82 6.85 -7.63
C ARG A 898 -25.20 7.36 -8.03
N ILE A 899 -25.40 7.72 -9.31
CA ILE A 899 -26.72 8.04 -9.86
C ILE A 899 -27.36 6.76 -10.39
N ASP A 900 -28.19 6.11 -9.55
CA ASP A 900 -28.89 4.84 -9.86
C ASP A 900 -29.90 4.98 -11.02
N ASP A 901 -30.20 6.21 -11.44
CA ASP A 901 -31.05 6.52 -12.59
C ASP A 901 -30.22 6.64 -13.89
N LYS A 902 -30.18 5.54 -14.66
CA LYS A 902 -29.47 5.36 -15.95
C LYS A 902 -29.92 6.31 -17.09
N THR A 903 -30.70 7.32 -16.76
CA THR A 903 -31.24 8.34 -17.66
C THR A 903 -30.75 9.76 -17.34
N VAL A 904 -30.01 9.97 -16.24
CA VAL A 904 -29.70 11.32 -15.69
C VAL A 904 -28.23 11.76 -15.83
N ALA A 905 -27.31 10.87 -16.22
CA ALA A 905 -25.85 11.09 -16.27
C ALA A 905 -25.32 12.16 -17.27
N ASN A 906 -26.18 13.05 -17.77
CA ASN A 906 -25.87 14.14 -18.72
C ASN A 906 -26.61 15.45 -18.37
N ASP A 907 -27.13 15.61 -17.15
CA ASP A 907 -27.88 16.80 -16.72
C ASP A 907 -27.00 17.78 -15.93
N GLU A 908 -27.32 19.07 -16.04
CA GLU A 908 -26.66 20.20 -15.36
C GLU A 908 -26.57 20.01 -13.85
N LYS A 909 -27.58 19.36 -13.26
CA LYS A 909 -27.62 18.98 -11.84
C LYS A 909 -26.50 18.04 -11.41
N THR A 910 -25.98 17.21 -12.33
CA THR A 910 -24.84 16.32 -12.05
C THR A 910 -23.55 17.14 -11.97
N ALA A 911 -23.38 18.11 -12.88
CA ALA A 911 -22.24 19.04 -12.84
C ALA A 911 -22.28 19.91 -11.57
N MET A 912 -23.47 20.36 -11.14
CA MET A 912 -23.66 21.10 -9.89
C MET A 912 -23.16 20.30 -8.67
N ARG A 913 -23.67 19.07 -8.49
CA ARG A 913 -23.25 18.16 -7.41
C ARG A 913 -21.75 17.87 -7.42
N VAL A 914 -21.17 17.62 -8.59
CA VAL A 914 -19.72 17.37 -8.74
C VAL A 914 -18.89 18.57 -8.24
N LEU A 915 -19.39 19.79 -8.43
CA LEU A 915 -18.73 21.01 -7.99
C LEU A 915 -18.98 21.31 -6.50
N GLU A 916 -20.15 20.95 -5.95
CA GLU A 916 -20.43 20.96 -4.50
C GLU A 916 -19.50 20.00 -3.73
N GLU A 917 -19.31 18.78 -4.23
CA GLU A 917 -18.35 17.80 -3.66
C GLU A 917 -16.92 18.35 -3.69
N ALA A 918 -16.53 19.04 -4.77
CA ALA A 918 -15.25 19.72 -4.87
C ALA A 918 -15.13 20.89 -3.87
N PHE A 919 -16.20 21.64 -3.64
CA PHE A 919 -16.24 22.73 -2.67
C PHE A 919 -16.10 22.22 -1.24
N LEU A 920 -16.84 21.16 -0.85
CA LEU A 920 -16.73 20.52 0.46
C LEU A 920 -15.28 20.15 0.78
N VAL A 921 -14.64 19.46 -0.17
CA VAL A 921 -13.28 18.95 0.00
C VAL A 921 -12.25 20.09 -0.05
N THR A 922 -12.50 21.18 -0.79
CA THR A 922 -11.66 22.39 -0.76
C THR A 922 -11.74 23.13 0.58
N MET A 923 -12.95 23.29 1.15
CA MET A 923 -13.14 23.85 2.49
C MET A 923 -12.51 22.97 3.57
N THR A 924 -12.61 21.65 3.43
CA THR A 924 -12.03 20.70 4.39
C THR A 924 -10.49 20.70 4.30
N ASP A 925 -9.91 20.82 3.10
CA ASP A 925 -8.46 20.99 2.91
C ASP A 925 -7.92 22.25 3.58
N TYR A 926 -8.67 23.36 3.57
CA TYR A 926 -8.27 24.56 4.32
C TYR A 926 -8.15 24.29 5.84
N VAL A 927 -9.00 23.44 6.40
CA VAL A 927 -9.01 23.14 7.84
C VAL A 927 -7.97 22.08 8.25
N SER A 928 -7.72 21.04 7.43
CA SER A 928 -6.81 19.93 7.80
C SER A 928 -5.55 19.78 6.97
N VAL A 929 -5.49 20.34 5.76
CA VAL A 929 -4.41 20.21 4.76
C VAL A 929 -4.10 18.76 4.35
N SER A 930 -4.70 18.28 3.25
CA SER A 930 -4.47 16.95 2.69
C SER A 930 -4.12 16.98 1.19
N VAL A 931 -3.15 16.16 0.79
CA VAL A 931 -2.77 16.01 -0.62
C VAL A 931 -3.84 15.24 -1.41
N GLU A 932 -4.55 14.32 -0.76
CA GLU A 932 -5.60 13.49 -1.37
C GLU A 932 -6.82 14.35 -1.75
N TYR A 933 -7.19 15.29 -0.88
CA TYR A 933 -8.24 16.28 -1.14
C TYR A 933 -7.96 17.10 -2.40
N LYS A 934 -6.70 17.52 -2.61
CA LYS A 934 -6.32 18.27 -3.83
C LYS A 934 -6.41 17.45 -5.10
N GLY A 935 -6.08 16.15 -5.03
CA GLY A 935 -6.25 15.23 -6.16
C GLY A 935 -7.73 15.05 -6.54
N PHE A 936 -8.58 14.80 -5.54
CA PHE A 936 -10.03 14.68 -5.72
C PHE A 936 -10.64 15.96 -6.34
N VAL A 937 -10.36 17.13 -5.77
CA VAL A 937 -10.83 18.42 -6.29
C VAL A 937 -10.36 18.67 -7.72
N GLN A 938 -9.12 18.28 -8.04
CA GLN A 938 -8.60 18.37 -9.40
C GLN A 938 -9.38 17.50 -10.39
N ASN A 939 -9.69 16.25 -10.03
CA ASN A 939 -10.46 15.33 -10.88
C ASN A 939 -11.91 15.80 -11.07
N ARG A 940 -12.55 16.33 -10.01
CA ARG A 940 -13.89 16.93 -10.10
C ARG A 940 -13.94 18.13 -11.04
N LEU A 941 -12.94 19.03 -10.99
CA LEU A 941 -12.85 20.12 -11.97
C LEU A 941 -12.57 19.61 -13.38
N ASN A 942 -11.69 18.62 -13.57
CA ASN A 942 -11.44 18.04 -14.89
C ASN A 942 -12.74 17.45 -15.51
N TYR A 943 -13.60 16.80 -14.70
CA TYR A 943 -14.92 16.32 -15.13
C TYR A 943 -15.80 17.46 -15.66
N ILE A 944 -15.84 18.60 -14.95
CA ILE A 944 -16.60 19.80 -15.35
C ILE A 944 -16.11 20.37 -16.68
N TYR A 945 -14.79 20.42 -16.89
CA TYR A 945 -14.15 20.89 -18.14
C TYR A 945 -14.08 19.81 -19.25
N GLY A 946 -14.92 18.78 -19.21
CA GLY A 946 -15.10 17.82 -20.32
C GLY A 946 -14.40 16.47 -20.19
N ALA A 947 -13.64 16.20 -19.12
CA ALA A 947 -13.09 14.87 -18.85
C ALA A 947 -14.18 13.93 -18.25
N ASN A 948 -15.25 13.70 -19.01
CA ASN A 948 -16.38 12.84 -18.63
C ASN A 948 -16.76 11.90 -19.79
N LEU A 949 -17.52 10.83 -19.50
CA LEU A 949 -17.90 9.79 -20.48
C LEU A 949 -18.72 10.28 -21.69
N SER A 950 -19.14 11.55 -21.68
CA SER A 950 -19.88 12.21 -22.76
C SER A 950 -19.04 13.27 -23.50
N GLY A 951 -17.86 13.65 -22.99
CA GLY A 951 -16.99 14.69 -23.55
C GLY A 951 -17.61 16.09 -23.52
N ILE A 952 -18.52 16.36 -22.58
CA ILE A 952 -19.25 17.61 -22.48
C ILE A 952 -18.49 18.56 -21.55
N ASP A 953 -17.94 19.65 -22.09
CA ASP A 953 -17.56 20.80 -21.27
C ASP A 953 -18.84 21.48 -20.76
N PHE A 954 -19.04 21.47 -19.45
CA PHE A 954 -20.20 22.09 -18.80
C PHE A 954 -20.04 23.60 -18.63
N THR A 955 -18.91 24.20 -19.04
CA THR A 955 -18.56 25.62 -18.81
C THR A 955 -18.75 26.55 -20.03
N GLY A 956 -19.42 26.06 -21.07
CA GLY A 956 -19.74 26.81 -22.30
C GLY A 956 -20.77 27.94 -22.11
N GLU A 957 -20.85 28.85 -23.09
CA GLU A 957 -21.61 30.12 -23.01
C GLU A 957 -23.13 30.00 -22.74
N ASP A 958 -23.73 28.82 -22.92
CA ASP A 958 -25.18 28.56 -22.81
C ASP A 958 -25.56 27.71 -21.56
N GLN A 959 -24.65 27.37 -20.65
CA GLN A 959 -24.94 26.50 -19.48
C GLN A 959 -24.80 27.22 -18.12
N SER A 960 -25.81 27.09 -17.27
CA SER A 960 -25.97 27.76 -15.97
C SER A 960 -25.25 27.05 -14.82
N LEU A 961 -23.94 26.79 -14.99
CA LEU A 961 -23.02 26.53 -13.86
C LEU A 961 -22.77 27.77 -12.98
N CYS A 962 -23.48 28.88 -13.22
CA CYS A 962 -23.46 30.10 -12.41
C CYS A 962 -23.97 29.92 -10.97
N ASP A 963 -24.64 28.80 -10.66
CA ASP A 963 -25.30 28.55 -9.37
C ASP A 963 -24.39 27.94 -8.27
N SER A 964 -23.08 27.76 -8.52
CA SER A 964 -22.15 27.07 -7.59
C SER A 964 -20.80 27.79 -7.42
N PRO A 965 -20.12 27.63 -6.25
CA PRO A 965 -18.88 28.34 -5.90
C PRO A 965 -17.62 27.90 -6.68
N LYS A 966 -17.63 28.11 -8.00
CA LYS A 966 -16.56 27.73 -8.93
C LYS A 966 -15.28 28.54 -8.70
N LEU A 967 -15.39 29.84 -8.38
CA LEU A 967 -14.23 30.69 -8.14
C LEU A 967 -13.44 30.19 -6.92
N PHE A 968 -14.13 29.78 -5.85
CA PHE A 968 -13.50 29.23 -4.66
C PHE A 968 -12.71 27.95 -4.94
N VAL A 969 -13.32 26.97 -5.62
CA VAL A 969 -12.68 25.69 -5.92
C VAL A 969 -11.43 25.89 -6.80
N LEU A 970 -11.52 26.75 -7.83
CA LEU A 970 -10.37 27.12 -8.66
C LEU A 970 -9.29 27.86 -7.87
N THR A 971 -9.68 28.79 -7.01
CA THR A 971 -8.76 29.56 -6.15
C THR A 971 -8.04 28.64 -5.15
N GLY A 972 -8.70 27.58 -4.67
CA GLY A 972 -8.09 26.52 -3.85
C GLY A 972 -6.95 25.80 -4.57
N LEU A 973 -7.18 25.38 -5.83
CA LEU A 973 -6.18 24.65 -6.63
C LEU A 973 -5.02 25.50 -7.16
N VAL A 974 -5.25 26.81 -7.40
CA VAL A 974 -4.19 27.72 -7.85
C VAL A 974 -3.03 27.72 -6.86
N LYS A 975 -1.81 27.50 -7.36
CA LYS A 975 -0.61 27.47 -6.52
C LYS A 975 -0.29 28.87 -6.00
N GLU A 976 0.17 28.92 -4.74
CA GLU A 976 0.88 30.10 -4.23
C GLU A 976 2.10 30.40 -5.11
N GLY A 977 2.40 31.69 -5.27
CA GLY A 977 3.42 32.17 -6.20
C GLY A 977 4.83 31.68 -5.89
N VAL A 978 5.61 31.50 -6.96
CA VAL A 978 7.02 31.05 -7.00
C VAL A 978 7.98 31.96 -6.25
#